data_AF-A0A2N5ZQI9-F1
#
_entry.id   AF-A0A2N5ZQI9-F1
#
_cell.length_a   1.000
_cell.length_b   1.000
_cell.length_c   1.000
_cell.angle_alpha   90.00
_cell.angle_beta   90.00
_cell.angle_gamma   90.00
#
_symmetry.space_group_name_H-M   'P 1'
#
loop_
_entity.id
_entity.type
_entity.pdbx_description
1 polymer ?
#
loop_
_entity_poly.entity_id
_entity_poly.type
_entity_poly.pdbx_seq_one_letter_code
_entity_poly.pdbx_strand_id
1 'polypeptide(L)'
;MLLKKISLLFFVVLGFLFYAHPTKAFVNIEVTGFSSSPPEPGLNVECEVKMAIKNTGDEDVYSLDGIADYQYNFESFNIIEAELPNISQGDALGVNETKYFVFRGIFSDIGSKTLSFSVNTDKALTESTYNDNDIREEIKVIYADDISVASVEVMPRKPSVNQNMAIKVAVINNGQKDLINKYGLETIKVESDDFVLIKIREPNITHLDPFKMKEKKYFIIEGRYESSGEKNINLEIDLNNNLKEFKEDNNTYNTKATVVEKSDKDVASYLYDIELGDEKDLLVNKKVEIVFSVENMEDYGFGDGEGFTLVDMNYIFDDFKVDEIVYPDVPSIDNYLEKEESLSYIFKGHFTNTGDKELNFKIDKQNKLLETDEDNNETTETVHVYADQGEADQVFIKDTFVEFISSSSAVIHWEADRDSIGLIRYTEFNQYNYGLYKDLNEIDWPKSTDNNTQHKLEIKNLDPNTKYRYIIEAEKNTKISPSIEYFFTTPVDDSKSISEIKIVQQDNKLFLTWTSDILMPTCLMFSAPGADFKKHSLNNSVSAHELEIELSGAGNYSYYECSNETFKKTFTLQGDVEAEPSSTESADSPGSEDGQTNSGDGDNGATGNEPLHNKIEIKNTKMYSSLGGKIVLKVEENGEAYYINPSKQEMYFLGRPKDAFSVMREQGVGITNDDLYKIPVGTTADGPDTDGDGLPDNLEETLGLDPSKKDSDGDGFDDMNELINGYNPWGSGNQSLDEGFANKQKGKILLQVQKNGEAWYVNPNDGRRYFLGRPADAFALMRTLGLGISNSNFSSL
;
A
#
# COMPACT_ATOMS: atom_id res chain seq x y z
N MET A 1 53.26 -33.14 54.26
CA MET A 1 53.87 -33.85 55.41
C MET A 1 54.39 -35.18 54.88
N LEU A 2 55.73 -35.36 54.89
CA LEU A 2 56.56 -36.59 54.80
C LEU A 2 56.07 -37.83 54.00
N LEU A 3 56.87 -38.60 53.26
CA LEU A 3 58.27 -38.57 52.78
C LEU A 3 58.50 -39.93 52.04
N LYS A 4 59.53 -40.00 51.19
CA LYS A 4 60.26 -41.16 50.60
C LYS A 4 59.89 -41.46 49.12
N LYS A 5 60.59 -40.97 48.08
CA LYS A 5 62.02 -41.02 47.62
C LYS A 5 62.54 -42.40 47.15
N ILE A 6 63.26 -42.33 46.01
CA ILE A 6 64.28 -43.21 45.37
C ILE A 6 63.74 -43.79 44.03
N SER A 7 64.16 -43.44 42.80
CA SER A 7 65.42 -43.06 42.11
C SER A 7 66.26 -44.21 41.53
N LEU A 8 66.50 -44.11 40.21
CA LEU A 8 67.67 -44.53 39.38
C LEU A 8 67.73 -45.94 38.70
N LEU A 9 67.44 -45.95 37.39
CA LEU A 9 68.31 -46.23 36.21
C LEU A 9 69.31 -47.44 36.12
N PHE A 10 69.19 -48.16 34.97
CA PHE A 10 70.21 -48.76 34.06
C PHE A 10 70.62 -50.28 34.08
N PHE A 11 70.81 -50.80 32.85
CA PHE A 11 71.53 -52.01 32.32
C PHE A 11 70.77 -53.30 31.88
N VAL A 12 70.36 -53.34 30.59
CA VAL A 12 70.88 -54.17 29.45
C VAL A 12 71.04 -55.71 29.59
N VAL A 13 70.29 -56.40 28.70
CA VAL A 13 70.53 -57.66 27.94
C VAL A 13 70.46 -59.01 28.66
N LEU A 14 69.49 -59.84 28.24
CA LEU A 14 69.78 -61.10 27.52
C LEU A 14 68.48 -61.63 26.87
N GLY A 15 68.52 -61.84 25.56
CA GLY A 15 67.42 -62.44 24.81
C GLY A 15 67.21 -63.91 25.19
N PHE A 16 65.96 -64.27 25.42
CA PHE A 16 65.47 -65.63 25.19
C PHE A 16 64.49 -65.57 24.04
N LEU A 17 64.86 -66.23 22.93
CA LEU A 17 63.91 -66.64 21.91
C LEU A 17 62.84 -67.50 22.59
N PHE A 18 61.66 -66.93 22.82
CA PHE A 18 60.46 -67.74 22.90
C PHE A 18 60.08 -68.09 21.46
N TYR A 19 60.20 -69.37 21.11
CA TYR A 19 59.41 -69.94 20.04
C TYR A 19 57.95 -69.75 20.42
N ALA A 20 57.30 -68.71 19.89
CA ALA A 20 55.85 -68.67 19.82
C ALA A 20 55.44 -69.81 18.89
N HIS A 21 54.79 -70.84 19.43
CA HIS A 21 53.95 -71.68 18.60
C HIS A 21 52.90 -70.76 17.97
N PRO A 22 52.63 -70.84 16.65
CA PRO A 22 51.49 -70.14 16.09
C PRO A 22 50.26 -70.68 16.83
N THR A 23 49.59 -69.82 17.61
CA THR A 23 48.23 -70.08 18.05
C THR A 23 47.44 -70.33 16.78
N LYS A 24 46.85 -71.52 16.68
CA LYS A 24 45.96 -71.87 15.58
C LYS A 24 44.94 -70.74 15.48
N ALA A 25 44.83 -70.09 14.34
CA ALA A 25 43.87 -69.02 14.19
C ALA A 25 42.45 -69.62 14.30
N PHE A 26 41.55 -68.89 14.95
CA PHE A 26 40.21 -69.37 15.30
C PHE A 26 39.16 -68.45 14.68
N VAL A 27 38.13 -69.04 14.10
CA VAL A 27 36.87 -68.35 13.78
C VAL A 27 36.07 -68.22 15.08
N ASN A 28 35.32 -67.12 15.26
CA ASN A 28 34.39 -66.96 16.38
C ASN A 28 33.19 -66.14 15.91
N ILE A 29 31.97 -66.66 16.02
CA ILE A 29 30.73 -66.07 15.53
C ILE A 29 29.85 -65.70 16.72
N GLU A 30 29.70 -64.40 16.94
CA GLU A 30 28.84 -63.85 17.97
C GLU A 30 27.51 -63.38 17.36
N VAL A 31 26.37 -63.75 17.96
CA VAL A 31 25.09 -63.12 17.66
C VAL A 31 25.00 -61.82 18.48
N THR A 32 25.36 -60.71 17.84
CA THR A 32 25.60 -59.42 18.50
C THR A 32 24.35 -58.58 18.71
N GLY A 33 23.25 -58.89 18.04
CA GLY A 33 22.07 -58.07 18.18
C GLY A 33 20.87 -58.49 17.38
N PHE A 34 19.77 -57.88 17.77
CA PHE A 34 18.44 -58.02 17.21
C PHE A 34 17.93 -56.65 16.78
N SER A 35 17.19 -56.58 15.67
CA SER A 35 16.40 -55.41 15.33
C SER A 35 15.16 -55.79 14.56
N SER A 36 14.11 -54.98 14.68
CA SER A 36 12.89 -55.08 13.88
C SER A 36 12.62 -53.79 13.12
N SER A 37 11.95 -53.93 11.98
CA SER A 37 11.45 -52.81 11.20
C SER A 37 9.97 -53.03 10.89
N PRO A 38 9.05 -52.29 11.54
CA PRO A 38 9.29 -51.23 12.53
C PRO A 38 9.72 -51.77 13.93
N PRO A 39 10.29 -50.93 14.82
CA PRO A 39 10.76 -51.35 16.15
C PRO A 39 9.70 -51.99 17.06
N GLU A 40 8.47 -51.50 17.01
CA GLU A 40 7.28 -52.13 17.63
C GLU A 40 6.34 -52.61 16.49
N PRO A 41 6.45 -53.87 16.03
CA PRO A 41 5.63 -54.41 14.94
C PRO A 41 4.15 -54.43 15.28
N GLY A 42 3.33 -54.10 14.28
CA GLY A 42 1.88 -54.17 14.35
C GLY A 42 1.36 -55.59 14.16
N LEU A 43 0.32 -55.93 14.92
CA LEU A 43 -0.44 -57.16 14.77
C LEU A 43 -0.92 -57.33 13.32
N ASN A 44 -0.67 -58.50 12.74
CA ASN A 44 -1.07 -58.84 11.37
C ASN A 44 -0.48 -57.92 10.27
N VAL A 45 0.60 -57.19 10.56
CA VAL A 45 1.35 -56.39 9.59
C VAL A 45 2.70 -57.07 9.30
N GLU A 46 3.09 -57.08 8.04
CA GLU A 46 4.39 -57.61 7.64
C GLU A 46 5.53 -56.72 8.18
N CYS A 47 6.49 -57.35 8.85
CA CYS A 47 7.67 -56.67 9.37
C CYS A 47 8.95 -57.49 9.10
N GLU A 48 10.10 -56.80 9.17
CA GLU A 48 11.40 -57.47 9.12
C GLU A 48 11.94 -57.66 10.55
N VAL A 49 12.49 -58.84 10.81
CA VAL A 49 13.30 -59.17 11.98
C VAL A 49 14.72 -59.52 11.52
N LYS A 50 15.73 -58.82 12.03
CA LYS A 50 17.13 -59.02 11.66
C LYS A 50 17.94 -59.53 12.84
N MET A 51 18.69 -60.59 12.61
CA MET A 51 19.67 -61.14 13.56
C MET A 51 21.08 -60.82 13.04
N ALA A 52 21.84 -60.06 13.82
CA ALA A 52 23.19 -59.65 13.49
C ALA A 52 24.19 -60.71 13.97
N ILE A 53 24.95 -61.29 13.04
CA ILE A 53 26.10 -62.14 13.36
C ILE A 53 27.39 -61.39 13.07
N LYS A 54 28.33 -61.44 14.00
CA LYS A 54 29.63 -60.79 13.89
C LYS A 54 30.73 -61.82 14.04
N ASN A 55 31.72 -61.75 13.15
CA ASN A 55 32.93 -62.55 13.33
C ASN A 55 33.89 -61.82 14.28
N THR A 56 34.04 -62.33 15.50
CA THR A 56 34.96 -61.81 16.52
C THR A 56 36.27 -62.60 16.64
N GLY A 57 36.47 -63.56 15.74
CA GLY A 57 37.69 -64.36 15.63
C GLY A 57 38.83 -63.65 14.88
N ASP A 58 39.83 -64.43 14.50
CA ASP A 58 41.07 -63.95 13.85
C ASP A 58 41.16 -64.35 12.36
N GLU A 59 40.16 -65.07 11.83
CA GLU A 59 40.09 -65.48 10.41
C GLU A 59 38.75 -65.11 9.78
N ASP A 60 38.76 -64.74 8.50
CA ASP A 60 37.56 -64.51 7.69
C ASP A 60 36.80 -65.83 7.42
N VAL A 61 35.47 -65.74 7.29
CA VAL A 61 34.62 -66.88 6.89
C VAL A 61 34.17 -66.72 5.44
N TYR A 62 34.50 -67.69 4.58
CA TYR A 62 34.28 -67.60 3.12
C TYR A 62 33.14 -68.49 2.58
N SER A 63 32.43 -69.21 3.45
CA SER A 63 31.27 -70.02 3.08
C SER A 63 30.19 -69.97 4.16
N LEU A 64 29.00 -70.45 3.82
CA LEU A 64 27.90 -70.61 4.77
C LEU A 64 28.01 -71.87 5.63
N ASP A 65 29.12 -72.62 5.57
CA ASP A 65 29.27 -73.84 6.36
C ASP A 65 29.28 -73.50 7.86
N GLY A 66 28.41 -74.15 8.64
CA GLY A 66 28.12 -73.82 10.04
C GLY A 66 27.25 -72.57 10.25
N ILE A 67 27.28 -71.58 9.35
CA ILE A 67 26.37 -70.41 9.44
C ILE A 67 24.95 -70.78 8.94
N ALA A 68 24.83 -71.64 7.93
CA ALA A 68 23.54 -72.14 7.44
C ALA A 68 22.84 -73.08 8.43
N ASP A 69 23.54 -73.58 9.43
CA ASP A 69 22.96 -74.37 10.52
C ASP A 69 22.57 -73.45 11.68
N TYR A 70 21.31 -73.01 11.67
CA TYR A 70 20.75 -72.11 12.67
C TYR A 70 19.43 -72.64 13.22
N GLN A 71 19.12 -72.25 14.45
CA GLN A 71 17.85 -72.53 15.11
C GLN A 71 17.19 -71.23 15.53
N TYR A 72 15.86 -71.17 15.44
CA TYR A 72 15.10 -70.03 15.89
C TYR A 72 13.82 -70.48 16.60
N ASN A 73 13.36 -69.65 17.54
CA ASN A 73 12.05 -69.75 18.15
C ASN A 73 11.50 -68.33 18.31
N PHE A 74 10.64 -67.93 17.38
CA PHE A 74 10.05 -66.60 17.34
C PHE A 74 8.60 -66.67 17.78
N GLU A 75 8.33 -66.31 19.03
CA GLU A 75 7.00 -66.44 19.63
C GLU A 75 5.94 -65.68 18.81
N SER A 76 4.91 -66.39 18.37
CA SER A 76 3.77 -65.86 17.61
C SER A 76 4.12 -65.18 16.28
N PHE A 77 5.34 -65.34 15.77
CA PHE A 77 5.79 -64.80 14.48
C PHE A 77 5.71 -65.87 13.39
N ASN A 78 4.90 -65.61 12.37
CA ASN A 78 4.81 -66.46 11.19
C ASN A 78 5.76 -65.95 10.10
N ILE A 79 6.82 -66.69 9.84
CA ILE A 79 7.83 -66.34 8.83
C ILE A 79 7.26 -66.64 7.43
N ILE A 80 7.30 -65.63 6.57
CA ILE A 80 6.95 -65.71 5.15
C ILE A 80 8.20 -66.03 4.34
N GLU A 81 9.30 -65.32 4.63
CA GLU A 81 10.58 -65.43 3.92
C GLU A 81 11.74 -65.30 4.91
N ALA A 82 12.81 -66.05 4.67
CA ALA A 82 14.06 -65.96 5.41
C ALA A 82 15.23 -65.83 4.43
N GLU A 83 15.99 -64.76 4.57
CA GLU A 83 17.20 -64.47 3.79
C GLU A 83 18.43 -64.69 4.68
N LEU A 84 19.32 -65.57 4.24
CA LEU A 84 20.60 -65.82 4.90
C LEU A 84 21.61 -64.73 4.52
N PRO A 85 22.59 -64.44 5.37
CA PRO A 85 23.67 -63.51 5.01
C PRO A 85 24.41 -64.01 3.77
N ASN A 86 24.74 -63.11 2.84
CA ASN A 86 25.54 -63.47 1.68
C ASN A 86 27.01 -63.69 2.11
N ILE A 87 27.47 -64.93 2.11
CA ILE A 87 28.85 -65.29 2.47
C ILE A 87 29.43 -66.20 1.39
N SER A 88 30.48 -65.73 0.73
CA SER A 88 31.14 -66.46 -0.36
C SER A 88 32.62 -66.09 -0.45
N GLN A 89 33.36 -66.78 -1.32
CA GLN A 89 34.76 -66.46 -1.62
C GLN A 89 34.98 -65.01 -2.10
N GLY A 90 33.97 -64.38 -2.72
CA GLY A 90 34.04 -62.98 -3.17
C GLY A 90 33.47 -61.97 -2.17
N ASP A 91 32.83 -62.43 -1.10
CA ASP A 91 32.12 -61.61 -0.12
C ASP A 91 32.14 -62.35 1.24
N ALA A 92 33.32 -62.40 1.87
CA ALA A 92 33.55 -63.10 3.12
C ALA A 92 32.80 -62.41 4.29
N LEU A 93 32.64 -63.10 5.41
CA LEU A 93 32.40 -62.44 6.70
C LEU A 93 33.75 -62.22 7.36
N GLY A 94 34.32 -61.04 7.15
CA GLY A 94 35.64 -60.68 7.62
C GLY A 94 35.73 -60.49 9.13
N VAL A 95 36.95 -60.46 9.66
CA VAL A 95 37.19 -60.19 11.09
C VAL A 95 36.58 -58.84 11.51
N ASN A 96 35.78 -58.87 12.58
CA ASN A 96 34.94 -57.79 13.09
C ASN A 96 33.81 -57.30 12.17
N GLU A 97 33.56 -57.97 11.05
CA GLU A 97 32.44 -57.66 10.16
C GLU A 97 31.13 -58.23 10.73
N THR A 98 30.01 -57.56 10.45
CA THR A 98 28.66 -57.98 10.83
C THR A 98 27.81 -58.22 9.59
N LYS A 99 27.17 -59.38 9.51
CA LYS A 99 26.16 -59.71 8.49
C LYS A 99 24.85 -60.14 9.15
N TYR A 100 23.78 -60.21 8.38
CA TYR A 100 22.43 -60.36 8.93
C TYR A 100 21.71 -61.57 8.36
N PHE A 101 20.99 -62.27 9.23
CA PHE A 101 19.81 -63.04 8.81
C PHE A 101 18.62 -62.08 8.81
N VAL A 102 17.82 -62.10 7.75
CA VAL A 102 16.61 -61.27 7.62
C VAL A 102 15.40 -62.18 7.53
N PHE A 103 14.49 -62.07 8.49
CA PHE A 103 13.23 -62.80 8.53
C PHE A 103 12.09 -61.83 8.25
N ARG A 104 11.36 -62.06 7.17
CA ARG A 104 10.12 -61.33 6.86
C ARG A 104 8.93 -62.17 7.28
N GLY A 105 7.99 -61.56 7.98
CA GLY A 105 6.86 -62.30 8.55
C GLY A 105 5.88 -61.40 9.28
N ILE A 106 4.95 -62.04 9.97
CA ILE A 106 3.80 -61.38 10.61
C ILE A 106 3.64 -61.90 12.04
N PHE A 107 3.46 -61.00 13.02
CA PHE A 107 3.03 -61.40 14.36
C PHE A 107 1.52 -61.62 14.42
N SER A 108 1.12 -62.73 15.05
CA SER A 108 -0.28 -63.18 15.16
C SER A 108 -0.93 -62.89 16.52
N ASP A 109 -0.17 -62.36 17.48
CA ASP A 109 -0.65 -62.00 18.82
C ASP A 109 0.12 -60.80 19.38
N ILE A 110 -0.52 -60.03 20.27
CA ILE A 110 0.02 -58.77 20.85
C ILE A 110 0.83 -59.02 22.14
N GLY A 111 1.52 -57.98 22.61
CA GLY A 111 2.25 -57.98 23.88
C GLY A 111 3.75 -58.25 23.71
N SER A 112 4.45 -58.49 24.83
CA SER A 112 5.87 -58.87 24.78
C SER A 112 6.01 -60.28 24.22
N LYS A 113 6.83 -60.45 23.17
CA LYS A 113 7.13 -61.71 22.51
C LYS A 113 8.61 -62.00 22.64
N THR A 114 8.93 -63.21 23.10
CA THR A 114 10.31 -63.67 23.17
C THR A 114 10.76 -64.20 21.80
N LEU A 115 11.89 -63.71 21.31
CA LEU A 115 12.57 -64.22 20.13
C LEU A 115 13.90 -64.81 20.54
N SER A 116 14.16 -66.06 20.16
CA SER A 116 15.44 -66.72 20.38
C SER A 116 16.03 -67.16 19.05
N PHE A 117 17.33 -66.94 18.87
CA PHE A 117 18.07 -67.32 17.67
C PHE A 117 19.45 -67.85 18.04
N SER A 118 19.89 -68.89 17.34
CA SER A 118 21.22 -69.49 17.53
C SER A 118 21.80 -69.90 16.18
N VAL A 119 23.11 -69.75 16.00
CA VAL A 119 23.86 -70.10 14.78
C VAL A 119 24.99 -71.09 15.08
N ASN A 120 25.44 -71.86 14.09
CA ASN A 120 26.47 -72.90 14.25
C ASN A 120 26.07 -73.97 15.29
N THR A 121 24.83 -74.45 15.22
CA THR A 121 24.28 -75.38 16.23
C THR A 121 24.86 -76.80 16.12
N ASP A 122 25.33 -77.19 14.94
CA ASP A 122 26.05 -78.42 14.64
C ASP A 122 27.54 -78.35 14.99
N LYS A 123 28.04 -77.16 15.34
CA LYS A 123 29.45 -76.86 15.65
C LYS A 123 30.40 -77.21 14.49
N ALA A 124 29.95 -77.03 13.25
CA ALA A 124 30.78 -77.19 12.07
C ALA A 124 31.93 -76.17 12.00
N LEU A 125 31.70 -74.94 12.48
CA LEU A 125 32.77 -73.98 12.75
C LEU A 125 33.38 -74.26 14.12
N THR A 126 34.69 -74.47 14.15
CA THR A 126 35.43 -74.66 15.41
C THR A 126 35.74 -73.30 16.02
N GLU A 127 35.01 -72.97 17.08
CA GLU A 127 35.08 -71.66 17.73
C GLU A 127 35.83 -71.69 19.07
N SER A 128 36.23 -70.51 19.53
CA SER A 128 36.91 -70.33 20.82
C SER A 128 35.94 -70.44 22.01
N THR A 129 34.69 -70.06 21.78
CA THR A 129 33.52 -70.19 22.66
C THR A 129 32.29 -70.48 21.77
N TYR A 130 31.22 -71.02 22.36
CA TYR A 130 29.93 -71.19 21.69
C TYR A 130 28.78 -70.52 22.48
N ASN A 131 29.09 -69.81 23.57
CA ASN A 131 28.10 -69.20 24.47
C ASN A 131 27.57 -67.85 23.96
N ASP A 132 28.18 -67.36 22.89
CA ASP A 132 27.94 -66.11 22.19
C ASP A 132 27.22 -66.35 20.85
N ASN A 133 26.93 -67.62 20.54
CA ASN A 133 26.26 -68.04 19.32
C ASN A 133 24.74 -67.97 19.42
N ASP A 134 24.20 -67.57 20.58
CA ASP A 134 22.78 -67.46 20.84
C ASP A 134 22.38 -66.10 21.41
N ILE A 135 21.18 -65.66 21.04
CA ILE A 135 20.56 -64.45 21.58
C ILE A 135 19.10 -64.74 21.95
N ARG A 136 18.63 -64.07 23.00
CA ARG A 136 17.23 -64.05 23.40
C ARG A 136 16.80 -62.62 23.72
N GLU A 137 15.84 -62.11 22.96
CA GLU A 137 15.34 -60.74 23.09
C GLU A 137 13.82 -60.71 23.22
N GLU A 138 13.31 -59.64 23.83
CA GLU A 138 11.87 -59.36 23.90
C GLU A 138 11.51 -58.24 22.93
N ILE A 139 10.45 -58.46 22.15
CA ILE A 139 9.88 -57.45 21.28
C ILE A 139 8.42 -57.20 21.65
N LYS A 140 8.02 -55.93 21.70
CA LYS A 140 6.64 -55.55 21.96
C LYS A 140 5.87 -55.48 20.65
N VAL A 141 4.85 -56.31 20.51
CA VAL A 141 3.88 -56.29 19.41
C VAL A 141 2.66 -55.47 19.83
N ILE A 142 2.24 -54.56 18.98
CA ILE A 142 1.16 -53.59 19.25
C ILE A 142 -0.01 -53.79 18.29
N TYR A 143 -1.16 -53.17 18.57
CA TYR A 143 -2.19 -53.04 17.54
C TYR A 143 -1.66 -52.21 16.38
N ALA A 144 -2.02 -52.60 15.15
CA ALA A 144 -1.54 -51.94 13.93
C ALA A 144 -2.31 -50.66 13.59
N ASP A 145 -3.52 -50.53 14.11
CA ASP A 145 -4.40 -49.39 13.91
C ASP A 145 -4.13 -48.33 15.00
N ASP A 146 -4.14 -47.06 14.62
CA ASP A 146 -4.00 -45.89 15.52
C ASP A 146 -4.54 -44.68 14.77
N ILE A 147 -5.69 -44.18 15.16
CA ILE A 147 -6.30 -42.94 14.69
C ILE A 147 -6.25 -41.91 15.81
N SER A 148 -6.25 -40.64 15.43
CA SER A 148 -6.35 -39.58 16.42
C SER A 148 -6.89 -38.31 15.82
N VAL A 149 -7.44 -37.43 16.64
CA VAL A 149 -7.78 -36.07 16.20
C VAL A 149 -6.48 -35.26 16.08
N ALA A 150 -6.16 -34.83 14.86
CA ALA A 150 -4.96 -34.04 14.57
C ALA A 150 -5.17 -32.53 14.81
N SER A 151 -6.33 -32.01 14.44
CA SER A 151 -6.68 -30.60 14.59
C SER A 151 -8.18 -30.38 14.47
N VAL A 152 -8.65 -29.28 15.07
CA VAL A 152 -10.04 -28.84 15.01
C VAL A 152 -10.05 -27.38 14.60
N GLU A 153 -10.86 -27.06 13.61
CA GLU A 153 -11.03 -25.72 13.08
C GLU A 153 -12.51 -25.35 13.16
N VAL A 154 -12.77 -24.16 13.72
CA VAL A 154 -14.12 -23.59 13.80
C VAL A 154 -14.23 -22.57 12.69
N MET A 155 -15.28 -22.69 11.88
CA MET A 155 -15.49 -21.91 10.67
C MET A 155 -16.92 -21.31 10.70
N PRO A 156 -17.07 -19.97 10.70
CA PRO A 156 -15.98 -19.00 10.66
C PRO A 156 -15.19 -19.00 11.98
N ARG A 157 -13.98 -18.40 12.00
CA ARG A 157 -13.10 -18.41 13.19
C ARG A 157 -13.75 -17.80 14.43
N LYS A 158 -14.60 -16.81 14.23
CA LYS A 158 -15.42 -16.15 15.27
C LYS A 158 -16.88 -16.16 14.82
N PRO A 159 -17.63 -17.25 15.02
CA PRO A 159 -19.06 -17.27 14.68
C PRO A 159 -19.85 -16.24 15.49
N SER A 160 -20.89 -15.66 14.90
CA SER A 160 -21.88 -14.88 15.65
C SER A 160 -22.97 -15.78 16.25
N VAL A 161 -23.68 -15.27 17.25
CA VAL A 161 -24.87 -15.95 17.80
C VAL A 161 -25.88 -16.29 16.69
N ASN A 162 -26.40 -17.52 16.73
CA ASN A 162 -27.33 -18.11 15.77
C ASN A 162 -26.84 -18.21 14.31
N GLN A 163 -25.57 -17.93 14.04
CA GLN A 163 -24.98 -18.11 12.72
C GLN A 163 -24.77 -19.61 12.43
N ASN A 164 -25.15 -20.04 11.23
CA ASN A 164 -24.77 -21.36 10.75
C ASN A 164 -23.24 -21.41 10.60
N MET A 165 -22.64 -22.43 11.19
CA MET A 165 -21.19 -22.60 11.25
C MET A 165 -20.81 -24.07 11.02
N ALA A 166 -19.52 -24.32 10.79
CA ALA A 166 -18.95 -25.66 10.69
C ALA A 166 -17.75 -25.83 11.63
N ILE A 167 -17.65 -27.00 12.26
CA ILE A 167 -16.46 -27.46 12.97
C ILE A 167 -15.82 -28.56 12.12
N LYS A 168 -14.65 -28.27 11.56
CA LYS A 168 -13.86 -29.19 10.73
C LYS A 168 -12.84 -29.92 11.60
N VAL A 169 -13.02 -31.22 11.71
CA VAL A 169 -12.19 -32.09 12.56
C VAL A 169 -11.31 -32.94 11.67
N ALA A 170 -10.00 -32.68 11.69
CA ALA A 170 -9.04 -33.49 10.98
C ALA A 170 -8.66 -34.70 11.83
N VAL A 171 -8.90 -35.91 11.32
CA VAL A 171 -8.42 -37.17 11.88
C VAL A 171 -7.20 -37.61 11.09
N ILE A 172 -6.19 -38.16 11.76
CA ILE A 172 -4.99 -38.72 11.14
C ILE A 172 -4.88 -40.22 11.43
N ASN A 173 -4.47 -41.01 10.44
CA ASN A 173 -4.10 -42.42 10.64
C ASN A 173 -2.61 -42.50 11.03
N ASN A 174 -2.34 -42.70 12.31
CA ASN A 174 -1.00 -42.89 12.86
C ASN A 174 -0.50 -44.33 12.83
N GLY A 175 -1.36 -45.28 12.46
CA GLY A 175 -1.09 -46.71 12.46
C GLY A 175 -0.03 -47.16 11.46
N GLN A 176 0.15 -48.47 11.38
CA GLN A 176 1.12 -49.17 10.54
C GLN A 176 0.49 -49.81 9.28
N LYS A 177 -0.80 -49.53 9.03
CA LYS A 177 -1.50 -49.95 7.80
C LYS A 177 -2.59 -48.96 7.43
N ASP A 178 -3.07 -49.06 6.20
CA ASP A 178 -4.18 -48.27 5.70
C ASP A 178 -5.52 -48.83 6.23
N LEU A 179 -6.46 -47.92 6.53
CA LEU A 179 -7.85 -48.31 6.86
C LEU A 179 -8.69 -48.32 5.58
N ILE A 180 -9.32 -49.44 5.29
CA ILE A 180 -10.08 -49.67 4.05
C ILE A 180 -11.59 -49.48 4.20
N ASN A 181 -12.04 -49.13 5.40
CA ASN A 181 -13.42 -48.84 5.75
C ASN A 181 -13.45 -47.82 6.89
N LYS A 182 -14.64 -47.31 7.19
CA LYS A 182 -14.86 -46.28 8.21
C LYS A 182 -15.06 -46.81 9.63
N TYR A 183 -14.60 -48.03 9.94
CA TYR A 183 -14.83 -48.62 11.26
C TYR A 183 -14.10 -47.82 12.35
N GLY A 184 -14.84 -47.38 13.38
CA GLY A 184 -14.39 -46.43 14.41
C GLY A 184 -14.50 -44.96 14.00
N LEU A 185 -14.90 -44.68 12.76
CA LEU A 185 -15.08 -43.32 12.21
C LEU A 185 -16.48 -43.11 11.61
N GLU A 186 -17.45 -43.97 11.95
CA GLU A 186 -18.85 -43.80 11.50
C GLU A 186 -19.56 -42.65 12.19
N THR A 187 -19.10 -42.28 13.38
CA THR A 187 -19.69 -41.22 14.19
C THR A 187 -18.61 -40.52 14.99
N ILE A 188 -18.87 -39.25 15.31
CA ILE A 188 -18.07 -38.45 16.23
C ILE A 188 -19.02 -37.87 17.29
N LYS A 189 -18.60 -37.87 18.55
CA LYS A 189 -19.31 -37.20 19.63
C LYS A 189 -18.80 -35.78 19.74
N VAL A 190 -19.72 -34.83 19.86
CA VAL A 190 -19.45 -33.41 19.99
C VAL A 190 -20.21 -32.91 21.20
N GLU A 191 -19.50 -32.48 22.23
CA GLU A 191 -20.08 -31.87 23.41
C GLU A 191 -19.60 -30.43 23.52
N SER A 192 -20.53 -29.50 23.43
CA SER A 192 -20.29 -28.07 23.60
C SER A 192 -21.51 -27.40 24.20
N ASP A 193 -21.28 -26.39 25.04
CA ASP A 193 -22.34 -25.63 25.68
C ASP A 193 -23.19 -24.94 24.61
N ASP A 194 -24.52 -24.99 24.74
CA ASP A 194 -25.51 -24.32 23.88
C ASP A 194 -25.31 -24.44 22.35
N PHE A 195 -24.61 -25.50 21.92
CA PHE A 195 -24.41 -25.83 20.51
C PHE A 195 -25.58 -26.66 19.99
N VAL A 196 -26.26 -26.13 18.97
CA VAL A 196 -27.32 -26.81 18.25
C VAL A 196 -26.73 -27.50 17.02
N LEU A 197 -26.59 -28.82 17.11
CA LEU A 197 -26.14 -29.65 16.00
C LEU A 197 -27.19 -29.70 14.88
N ILE A 198 -26.77 -29.44 13.64
CA ILE A 198 -27.60 -29.54 12.44
C ILE A 198 -27.28 -30.84 11.69
N LYS A 199 -26.01 -31.07 11.36
CA LYS A 199 -25.58 -32.21 10.53
C LYS A 199 -24.12 -32.58 10.78
N ILE A 200 -23.79 -33.85 10.59
CA ILE A 200 -22.39 -34.32 10.54
C ILE A 200 -22.13 -34.93 9.17
N ARG A 201 -21.05 -34.51 8.50
CA ARG A 201 -20.47 -35.16 7.32
C ARG A 201 -19.26 -35.97 7.76
N GLU A 202 -19.31 -37.28 7.56
CA GLU A 202 -18.24 -38.24 7.89
C GLU A 202 -17.20 -38.33 6.76
N PRO A 203 -15.95 -38.71 7.07
CA PRO A 203 -14.94 -38.93 6.05
C PRO A 203 -15.31 -40.12 5.16
N ASN A 204 -15.11 -39.96 3.84
CA ASN A 204 -15.29 -41.06 2.90
C ASN A 204 -14.08 -42.00 2.96
N ILE A 205 -14.29 -43.24 3.44
CA ILE A 205 -13.25 -44.27 3.54
C ILE A 205 -13.80 -45.58 2.97
N THR A 206 -13.18 -46.06 1.90
CA THR A 206 -13.60 -47.28 1.21
C THR A 206 -12.39 -48.07 0.72
N HIS A 207 -12.59 -49.29 0.23
CA HIS A 207 -11.50 -50.05 -0.40
C HIS A 207 -10.89 -49.36 -1.64
N LEU A 208 -11.63 -48.45 -2.29
CA LEU A 208 -11.15 -47.69 -3.45
C LEU A 208 -10.50 -46.35 -3.07
N ASP A 209 -10.83 -45.82 -1.89
CA ASP A 209 -10.25 -44.63 -1.29
C ASP A 209 -9.92 -44.93 0.18
N PRO A 210 -8.87 -45.73 0.43
CA PRO A 210 -8.48 -46.10 1.78
C PRO A 210 -7.89 -44.89 2.52
N PHE A 211 -8.06 -44.85 3.83
CA PHE A 211 -7.45 -43.86 4.70
C PHE A 211 -6.00 -44.27 4.99
N LYS A 212 -5.08 -43.68 4.23
CA LYS A 212 -3.68 -44.08 4.20
C LYS A 212 -2.93 -43.69 5.46
N MET A 213 -1.86 -44.41 5.76
CA MET A 213 -0.94 -44.03 6.82
C MET A 213 -0.48 -42.58 6.67
N LYS A 214 -0.56 -41.81 7.76
CA LYS A 214 -0.23 -40.39 7.89
C LYS A 214 -1.07 -39.44 7.03
N GLU A 215 -2.08 -39.93 6.32
CA GLU A 215 -3.09 -39.10 5.67
C GLU A 215 -3.98 -38.44 6.73
N LYS A 216 -4.61 -37.32 6.36
CA LYS A 216 -5.71 -36.73 7.13
C LYS A 216 -7.02 -36.87 6.36
N LYS A 217 -8.08 -37.28 7.05
CA LYS A 217 -9.48 -37.22 6.56
C LYS A 217 -10.30 -36.39 7.56
N TYR A 218 -11.48 -35.92 7.14
CA TYR A 218 -12.20 -34.87 7.87
C TYR A 218 -13.62 -35.28 8.22
N PHE A 219 -14.05 -34.97 9.45
CA PHE A 219 -15.45 -34.74 9.75
C PHE A 219 -15.77 -33.26 9.58
N ILE A 220 -16.97 -32.95 9.07
CA ILE A 220 -17.52 -31.60 9.08
C ILE A 220 -18.81 -31.61 9.89
N ILE A 221 -18.81 -30.89 11.01
CA ILE A 221 -19.95 -30.80 11.93
C ILE A 221 -20.60 -29.43 11.72
N GLU A 222 -21.79 -29.40 11.16
CA GLU A 222 -22.57 -28.18 10.93
C GLU A 222 -23.52 -27.94 12.11
N GLY A 223 -23.58 -26.69 12.58
CA GLY A 223 -24.43 -26.30 13.71
C GLY A 223 -24.45 -24.79 13.93
N ARG A 224 -24.86 -24.38 15.13
CA ARG A 224 -24.85 -22.97 15.58
C ARG A 224 -24.84 -22.89 17.10
N TYR A 225 -24.37 -21.76 17.64
CA TYR A 225 -24.47 -21.46 19.07
C TYR A 225 -25.64 -20.51 19.35
N GLU A 226 -26.32 -20.71 20.47
CA GLU A 226 -27.48 -19.89 20.87
C GLU A 226 -27.08 -18.66 21.71
N SER A 227 -25.86 -18.60 22.24
CA SER A 227 -25.34 -17.48 23.03
C SER A 227 -23.87 -17.19 22.78
N SER A 228 -23.44 -15.96 23.06
CA SER A 228 -22.05 -15.51 22.87
C SER A 228 -21.11 -16.00 23.99
N GLY A 229 -19.81 -15.74 23.82
CA GLY A 229 -18.76 -16.04 24.78
C GLY A 229 -17.87 -17.21 24.38
N GLU A 230 -16.98 -17.60 25.29
CA GLU A 230 -16.06 -18.72 25.09
C GLU A 230 -16.78 -20.06 25.33
N LYS A 231 -16.78 -20.95 24.34
CA LYS A 231 -17.47 -22.24 24.34
C LYS A 231 -16.45 -23.37 24.32
N ASN A 232 -16.53 -24.30 25.26
CA ASN A 232 -15.70 -25.49 25.25
C ASN A 232 -16.21 -26.46 24.18
N ILE A 233 -15.32 -27.04 23.39
CA ILE A 233 -15.63 -28.08 22.41
C ILE A 233 -14.86 -29.33 22.82
N ASN A 234 -15.58 -30.37 23.21
CA ASN A 234 -15.01 -31.69 23.50
C ASN A 234 -15.45 -32.66 22.40
N LEU A 235 -14.47 -33.29 21.75
CA LEU A 235 -14.67 -34.23 20.66
C LEU A 235 -14.15 -35.60 21.05
N GLU A 236 -14.84 -36.64 20.59
CA GLU A 236 -14.43 -38.03 20.77
C GLU A 236 -14.75 -38.81 19.48
N ILE A 237 -13.71 -39.40 18.89
CA ILE A 237 -13.80 -40.36 17.78
C ILE A 237 -13.71 -41.80 18.31
N ASP A 238 -14.03 -42.79 17.48
CA ASP A 238 -14.15 -44.21 17.87
C ASP A 238 -15.01 -44.47 19.11
N LEU A 239 -16.24 -43.94 19.05
CA LEU A 239 -17.21 -44.14 20.11
C LEU A 239 -17.45 -45.63 20.35
N ASN A 240 -17.24 -46.04 21.60
CA ASN A 240 -17.33 -47.42 22.11
C ASN A 240 -16.10 -48.31 21.85
N ASN A 241 -14.96 -47.77 21.43
CA ASN A 241 -13.74 -48.53 21.14
C ASN A 241 -14.05 -49.68 20.14
N ASN A 242 -14.57 -49.30 18.98
CA ASN A 242 -14.89 -50.28 17.95
C ASN A 242 -13.61 -50.68 17.22
N LEU A 243 -12.73 -49.73 16.95
CA LEU A 243 -11.40 -49.98 16.42
C LEU A 243 -10.46 -50.22 17.59
N LYS A 244 -9.74 -51.35 17.59
CA LYS A 244 -8.72 -51.59 18.62
C LYS A 244 -7.43 -50.94 18.20
N GLU A 245 -6.94 -50.03 19.03
CA GLU A 245 -5.86 -49.14 18.65
C GLU A 245 -4.61 -49.34 19.51
N PHE A 246 -3.47 -48.91 18.98
CA PHE A 246 -2.24 -48.88 19.77
C PHE A 246 -2.35 -47.90 20.94
N LYS A 247 -2.94 -46.74 20.68
CA LYS A 247 -3.24 -45.70 21.66
C LYS A 247 -4.72 -45.41 21.58
N GLU A 248 -5.37 -45.44 22.73
CA GLU A 248 -6.81 -45.27 22.86
C GLU A 248 -7.15 -43.90 23.47
N ASP A 249 -6.15 -43.24 24.07
CA ASP A 249 -6.29 -41.98 24.80
C ASP A 249 -6.17 -40.74 23.90
N ASN A 250 -5.73 -40.91 22.65
CA ASN A 250 -5.60 -39.86 21.62
C ASN A 250 -6.85 -39.70 20.74
N ASN A 251 -7.93 -40.40 21.06
CA ASN A 251 -9.24 -40.28 20.39
C ASN A 251 -10.09 -39.10 20.89
N THR A 252 -9.64 -38.41 21.93
CA THR A 252 -10.32 -37.22 22.46
C THR A 252 -9.57 -35.94 22.12
N TYR A 253 -10.32 -34.87 21.90
CA TYR A 253 -9.75 -33.54 21.65
C TYR A 253 -10.61 -32.45 22.27
N ASN A 254 -9.99 -31.61 23.09
CA ASN A 254 -10.66 -30.50 23.76
C ASN A 254 -10.08 -29.19 23.25
N THR A 255 -10.96 -28.29 22.84
CA THR A 255 -10.60 -26.94 22.40
C THR A 255 -11.68 -25.95 22.81
N LYS A 256 -11.55 -24.70 22.39
CA LYS A 256 -12.51 -23.64 22.64
C LYS A 256 -12.82 -22.88 21.36
N ALA A 257 -14.04 -22.36 21.28
CA ALA A 257 -14.48 -21.40 20.27
C ALA A 257 -14.88 -20.09 20.95
N THR A 258 -14.59 -18.96 20.32
CA THR A 258 -15.11 -17.67 20.77
C THR A 258 -16.28 -17.30 19.89
N VAL A 259 -17.49 -17.26 20.47
CA VAL A 259 -18.71 -16.84 19.80
C VAL A 259 -18.95 -15.36 20.11
N VAL A 260 -19.13 -14.55 19.09
CA VAL A 260 -19.40 -13.11 19.24
C VAL A 260 -20.90 -12.83 19.25
N GLU A 261 -21.31 -11.72 19.85
CA GLU A 261 -22.67 -11.22 19.67
C GLU A 261 -22.94 -10.91 18.20
N LYS A 262 -24.19 -11.04 17.78
CA LYS A 262 -24.57 -10.70 16.41
C LYS A 262 -24.72 -9.19 16.29
N SER A 263 -23.80 -8.54 15.56
CA SER A 263 -23.95 -7.19 15.01
C SER A 263 -24.64 -7.25 13.64
N ASP A 264 -25.09 -6.08 13.16
CA ASP A 264 -25.44 -5.92 11.74
C ASP A 264 -24.18 -6.18 10.88
N LYS A 265 -24.34 -6.69 9.65
CA LYS A 265 -23.19 -7.02 8.80
C LYS A 265 -22.50 -5.74 8.32
N ASP A 266 -21.31 -5.81 7.75
CA ASP A 266 -20.68 -4.68 7.04
C ASP A 266 -19.64 -5.24 6.06
N VAL A 267 -19.80 -4.91 4.78
CA VAL A 267 -18.79 -5.13 3.76
C VAL A 267 -18.37 -3.80 3.13
N ALA A 268 -17.15 -3.74 2.62
CA ALA A 268 -16.68 -2.56 1.91
C ALA A 268 -16.07 -2.98 0.59
N SER A 269 -16.44 -2.29 -0.49
CA SER A 269 -15.75 -2.43 -1.78
C SER A 269 -14.69 -1.36 -1.93
N TYR A 270 -13.62 -1.67 -2.67
CA TYR A 270 -12.62 -0.71 -3.12
C TYR A 270 -11.91 -1.19 -4.38
N LEU A 271 -11.36 -0.25 -5.15
CA LEU A 271 -10.43 -0.59 -6.23
C LEU A 271 -9.13 -1.07 -5.59
N TYR A 272 -8.75 -2.31 -5.87
CA TYR A 272 -7.53 -2.89 -5.31
C TYR A 272 -6.33 -2.63 -6.21
N ASP A 273 -6.48 -2.90 -7.50
CA ASP A 273 -5.39 -2.77 -8.46
C ASP A 273 -5.88 -2.60 -9.90
N ILE A 274 -5.00 -2.11 -10.77
CA ILE A 274 -5.15 -2.14 -12.22
C ILE A 274 -3.87 -2.71 -12.83
N GLU A 275 -3.94 -3.96 -13.29
CA GLU A 275 -2.82 -4.66 -13.90
C GLU A 275 -2.69 -4.28 -15.38
N LEU A 276 -1.54 -3.68 -15.74
CA LEU A 276 -1.26 -3.15 -17.08
C LEU A 276 -0.53 -4.13 -18.01
N GLY A 277 -0.18 -5.32 -17.51
CA GLY A 277 0.62 -6.30 -18.26
C GLY A 277 2.01 -5.75 -18.62
N ASP A 278 2.29 -5.63 -19.92
CA ASP A 278 3.58 -5.10 -20.43
C ASP A 278 3.60 -3.56 -20.53
N GLU A 279 2.45 -2.89 -20.37
CA GLU A 279 2.34 -1.43 -20.49
C GLU A 279 2.70 -0.76 -19.15
N LYS A 280 3.18 0.50 -19.21
CA LYS A 280 3.53 1.30 -18.01
C LYS A 280 2.41 2.23 -17.56
N ASP A 281 1.55 2.62 -18.49
CA ASP A 281 0.48 3.57 -18.28
C ASP A 281 -0.81 3.03 -18.93
N LEU A 282 -1.96 3.55 -18.51
CA LEU A 282 -3.25 3.20 -19.11
C LEU A 282 -3.37 3.80 -20.51
N LEU A 283 -3.33 2.95 -21.53
CA LEU A 283 -3.40 3.38 -22.93
C LEU A 283 -4.68 2.89 -23.61
N VAL A 284 -5.22 3.70 -24.51
CA VAL A 284 -6.39 3.34 -25.32
C VAL A 284 -6.11 2.08 -26.15
N ASN A 285 -7.10 1.19 -26.23
CA ASN A 285 -7.07 -0.09 -26.94
C ASN A 285 -5.99 -1.09 -26.45
N LYS A 286 -5.36 -0.84 -25.30
CA LYS A 286 -4.47 -1.81 -24.64
C LYS A 286 -5.24 -2.61 -23.60
N LYS A 287 -4.90 -3.90 -23.53
CA LYS A 287 -5.54 -4.82 -22.60
C LYS A 287 -5.06 -4.55 -21.19
N VAL A 288 -6.00 -4.48 -20.26
CA VAL A 288 -5.75 -4.28 -18.83
C VAL A 288 -6.70 -5.15 -18.01
N GLU A 289 -6.30 -5.48 -16.78
CA GLU A 289 -7.16 -6.15 -15.81
C GLU A 289 -7.45 -5.17 -14.67
N ILE A 290 -8.73 -4.85 -14.44
CA ILE A 290 -9.17 -3.98 -13.35
C ILE A 290 -9.66 -4.89 -12.21
N VAL A 291 -9.08 -4.74 -11.02
CA VAL A 291 -9.34 -5.60 -9.86
C VAL A 291 -10.06 -4.80 -8.78
N PHE A 292 -11.32 -5.13 -8.54
CA PHE A 292 -12.07 -4.64 -7.38
C PHE A 292 -12.06 -5.70 -6.27
N SER A 293 -11.86 -5.26 -5.04
CA SER A 293 -11.92 -6.13 -3.86
C SER A 293 -13.11 -5.75 -2.99
N VAL A 294 -13.72 -6.77 -2.39
CA VAL A 294 -14.79 -6.63 -1.40
C VAL A 294 -14.30 -7.28 -0.11
N GLU A 295 -14.22 -6.51 0.97
CA GLU A 295 -13.68 -6.94 2.25
C GLU A 295 -14.78 -7.05 3.31
N ASN A 296 -14.64 -8.05 4.19
CA ASN A 296 -15.49 -8.17 5.36
C ASN A 296 -14.95 -7.28 6.50
N MET A 297 -15.76 -6.31 6.92
CA MET A 297 -15.42 -5.35 7.97
C MET A 297 -15.78 -5.84 9.38
N GLU A 298 -16.60 -6.89 9.47
CA GLU A 298 -17.07 -7.45 10.73
C GLU A 298 -16.08 -8.43 11.36
N ASP A 299 -16.18 -8.57 12.68
CA ASP A 299 -15.34 -9.50 13.44
C ASP A 299 -15.67 -10.99 13.20
N TYR A 300 -16.76 -11.30 12.47
CA TYR A 300 -17.20 -12.66 12.16
C TYR A 300 -17.26 -12.90 10.65
N GLY A 301 -16.92 -14.13 10.22
CA GLY A 301 -16.87 -14.46 8.79
C GLY A 301 -18.25 -14.74 8.17
N PHE A 302 -18.41 -14.52 6.85
CA PHE A 302 -19.66 -14.79 6.13
C PHE A 302 -19.61 -16.11 5.37
N GLY A 303 -20.68 -16.90 5.38
CA GLY A 303 -20.71 -18.23 4.74
C GLY A 303 -22.07 -18.64 4.17
N ASP A 304 -23.02 -17.72 4.08
CA ASP A 304 -24.31 -17.92 3.42
C ASP A 304 -24.29 -17.51 1.93
N GLY A 305 -23.29 -16.71 1.52
CA GLY A 305 -23.10 -16.27 0.14
C GLY A 305 -24.13 -15.24 -0.32
N GLU A 306 -25.01 -14.78 0.56
CA GLU A 306 -26.00 -13.75 0.27
C GLU A 306 -25.29 -12.41 0.00
N GLY A 307 -25.73 -11.64 -1.01
CA GLY A 307 -25.12 -10.37 -1.40
C GLY A 307 -23.84 -10.47 -2.24
N PHE A 308 -23.24 -11.67 -2.35
CA PHE A 308 -22.01 -11.90 -3.12
C PHE A 308 -22.23 -12.64 -4.45
N THR A 309 -23.48 -12.84 -4.86
CA THR A 309 -23.78 -13.56 -6.10
C THR A 309 -23.69 -12.65 -7.32
N LEU A 310 -23.61 -13.25 -8.52
CA LEU A 310 -23.57 -12.50 -9.80
C LEU A 310 -24.72 -11.49 -9.97
N VAL A 311 -25.89 -11.75 -9.39
CA VAL A 311 -27.07 -10.87 -9.51
C VAL A 311 -27.04 -9.70 -8.53
N ASP A 312 -26.12 -9.73 -7.57
CA ASP A 312 -25.96 -8.74 -6.51
C ASP A 312 -24.82 -7.75 -6.83
N MET A 313 -24.08 -7.95 -7.92
CA MET A 313 -23.03 -7.06 -8.40
C MET A 313 -23.54 -6.10 -9.49
N ASN A 314 -23.05 -4.86 -9.48
CA ASN A 314 -23.25 -3.85 -10.53
C ASN A 314 -21.93 -3.15 -10.86
N TYR A 315 -21.71 -2.81 -12.13
CA TYR A 315 -20.56 -2.00 -12.53
C TYR A 315 -20.92 -1.08 -13.69
N ILE A 316 -20.29 0.10 -13.71
CA ILE A 316 -20.39 1.10 -14.77
C ILE A 316 -18.99 1.67 -14.99
N PHE A 317 -18.34 1.27 -16.08
CA PHE A 317 -16.99 1.72 -16.43
C PHE A 317 -17.03 2.55 -17.71
N ASP A 318 -16.63 3.82 -17.62
CA ASP A 318 -16.66 4.74 -18.74
C ASP A 318 -15.70 4.32 -19.84
N ASP A 319 -16.23 4.22 -21.07
CA ASP A 319 -15.49 3.84 -22.28
C ASP A 319 -14.66 2.55 -22.14
N PHE A 320 -14.98 1.67 -21.19
CA PHE A 320 -14.28 0.42 -21.00
C PHE A 320 -15.07 -0.74 -21.60
N LYS A 321 -14.45 -1.44 -22.54
CA LYS A 321 -15.01 -2.65 -23.12
C LYS A 321 -14.51 -3.87 -22.35
N VAL A 322 -15.42 -4.48 -21.58
CA VAL A 322 -15.18 -5.74 -20.87
C VAL A 322 -15.21 -6.90 -21.86
N ASP A 323 -14.13 -7.69 -21.88
CA ASP A 323 -14.01 -8.93 -22.65
C ASP A 323 -14.38 -10.16 -21.78
N GLU A 324 -13.95 -10.17 -20.51
CA GLU A 324 -14.17 -11.25 -19.55
C GLU A 324 -14.26 -10.70 -18.12
N ILE A 325 -15.05 -11.36 -17.27
CA ILE A 325 -15.09 -11.11 -15.83
C ILE A 325 -14.75 -12.42 -15.12
N VAL A 326 -13.74 -12.39 -14.25
CA VAL A 326 -13.40 -13.50 -13.36
C VAL A 326 -14.03 -13.21 -12.00
N TYR A 327 -14.85 -14.15 -11.53
CA TYR A 327 -15.58 -14.04 -10.27
C TYR A 327 -14.87 -14.82 -9.17
N PRO A 328 -14.93 -14.34 -7.92
CA PRO A 328 -14.42 -15.07 -6.78
C PRO A 328 -15.33 -16.25 -6.43
N ASP A 329 -14.80 -17.21 -5.67
CA ASP A 329 -15.63 -18.27 -5.08
C ASP A 329 -16.59 -17.64 -4.06
N VAL A 330 -17.89 -17.87 -4.25
CA VAL A 330 -18.92 -17.32 -3.36
C VAL A 330 -18.75 -17.91 -1.95
N PRO A 331 -18.82 -17.08 -0.88
CA PRO A 331 -18.72 -17.57 0.49
C PRO A 331 -19.75 -18.66 0.78
N SER A 332 -19.34 -19.70 1.50
CA SER A 332 -20.15 -20.87 1.82
C SER A 332 -19.75 -21.47 3.16
N ILE A 333 -20.53 -22.45 3.63
CA ILE A 333 -20.22 -23.21 4.86
C ILE A 333 -18.86 -23.92 4.83
N ASP A 334 -18.31 -24.17 3.63
CA ASP A 334 -17.02 -24.82 3.42
C ASP A 334 -15.89 -23.81 3.12
N ASN A 335 -16.24 -22.54 2.91
CA ASN A 335 -15.30 -21.46 2.57
C ASN A 335 -15.89 -20.10 3.00
N TYR A 336 -15.60 -19.64 4.21
CA TYR A 336 -16.12 -18.36 4.72
C TYR A 336 -15.26 -17.19 4.24
N LEU A 337 -15.87 -16.02 4.07
CA LEU A 337 -15.14 -14.75 3.98
C LEU A 337 -14.84 -14.25 5.39
N GLU A 338 -13.64 -14.52 5.90
CA GLU A 338 -13.25 -14.09 7.24
C GLU A 338 -12.93 -12.58 7.29
N LYS A 339 -12.82 -12.02 8.50
CA LYS A 339 -12.33 -10.65 8.68
C LYS A 339 -10.94 -10.49 8.05
N GLU A 340 -10.70 -9.36 7.38
CA GLU A 340 -9.44 -9.05 6.65
C GLU A 340 -9.19 -9.93 5.41
N GLU A 341 -10.10 -10.85 5.08
CA GLU A 341 -10.12 -11.52 3.77
C GLU A 341 -10.98 -10.71 2.79
N SER A 342 -10.61 -10.75 1.52
CA SER A 342 -11.32 -10.05 0.46
C SER A 342 -11.64 -10.95 -0.73
N LEU A 343 -12.77 -10.66 -1.36
CA LEU A 343 -13.21 -11.27 -2.61
C LEU A 343 -12.81 -10.37 -3.77
N SER A 344 -12.03 -10.90 -4.72
CA SER A 344 -11.58 -10.13 -5.88
C SER A 344 -12.43 -10.40 -7.12
N TYR A 345 -12.93 -9.32 -7.73
CA TYR A 345 -13.63 -9.31 -9.00
C TYR A 345 -12.69 -8.72 -10.06
N ILE A 346 -12.34 -9.51 -11.08
CA ILE A 346 -11.35 -9.12 -12.08
C ILE A 346 -12.04 -8.88 -13.41
N PHE A 347 -11.95 -7.66 -13.93
CA PHE A 347 -12.50 -7.25 -15.20
C PHE A 347 -11.39 -7.14 -16.24
N LYS A 348 -11.38 -8.05 -17.21
CA LYS A 348 -10.40 -8.06 -18.30
C LYS A 348 -10.99 -7.34 -19.51
N GLY A 349 -10.28 -6.35 -20.04
CA GLY A 349 -10.81 -5.54 -21.13
C GLY A 349 -9.84 -4.45 -21.61
N HIS A 350 -10.39 -3.39 -22.21
CA HIS A 350 -9.62 -2.23 -22.68
C HIS A 350 -10.49 -0.97 -22.74
N PHE A 351 -9.86 0.19 -22.58
CA PHE A 351 -10.51 1.48 -22.81
C PHE A 351 -10.57 1.84 -24.30
N THR A 352 -11.64 2.49 -24.75
CA THR A 352 -11.84 2.86 -26.16
C THR A 352 -11.52 4.32 -26.47
N ASN A 353 -11.50 5.21 -25.46
CA ASN A 353 -11.22 6.65 -25.61
C ASN A 353 -10.25 7.15 -24.53
N THR A 354 -9.62 8.29 -24.78
CA THR A 354 -8.69 8.95 -23.85
C THR A 354 -9.40 9.79 -22.78
N GLY A 355 -8.61 10.31 -21.83
CA GLY A 355 -9.04 11.21 -20.77
C GLY A 355 -9.39 10.50 -19.47
N ASP A 356 -9.97 11.26 -18.54
CA ASP A 356 -10.45 10.74 -17.26
C ASP A 356 -11.66 9.81 -17.49
N LYS A 357 -11.65 8.64 -16.83
CA LYS A 357 -12.68 7.60 -16.87
C LYS A 357 -13.11 7.28 -15.45
N GLU A 358 -14.42 7.30 -15.22
CA GLU A 358 -15.00 6.85 -13.96
C GLU A 358 -15.24 5.34 -14.00
N LEU A 359 -14.77 4.67 -12.95
CA LEU A 359 -14.95 3.24 -12.71
C LEU A 359 -15.81 3.08 -11.47
N ASN A 360 -17.11 2.83 -11.66
CA ASN A 360 -18.04 2.55 -10.58
C ASN A 360 -18.26 1.05 -10.45
N PHE A 361 -18.08 0.53 -9.24
CA PHE A 361 -18.34 -0.85 -8.86
C PHE A 361 -19.18 -0.87 -7.59
N LYS A 362 -20.20 -1.73 -7.57
CA LYS A 362 -21.08 -1.92 -6.42
C LYS A 362 -21.34 -3.40 -6.18
N ILE A 363 -21.26 -3.81 -4.92
CA ILE A 363 -21.69 -5.11 -4.44
C ILE A 363 -22.97 -4.97 -3.60
N ASP A 364 -23.64 -6.10 -3.34
CA ASP A 364 -24.96 -6.17 -2.69
C ASP A 364 -26.00 -5.15 -3.20
N LYS A 365 -26.11 -5.00 -4.52
CA LYS A 365 -27.07 -4.11 -5.18
C LYS A 365 -28.51 -4.32 -4.70
N GLN A 366 -28.86 -5.54 -4.31
CA GLN A 366 -30.21 -5.91 -3.90
C GLN A 366 -30.47 -5.65 -2.42
N ASN A 367 -29.47 -5.17 -1.67
CA ASN A 367 -29.51 -4.94 -0.22
C ASN A 367 -30.06 -6.20 0.48
N LYS A 368 -29.36 -7.32 0.26
CA LYS A 368 -29.67 -8.61 0.89
C LYS A 368 -28.88 -8.82 2.17
N LEU A 369 -27.67 -8.26 2.20
CA LEU A 369 -26.91 -8.10 3.43
C LEU A 369 -27.52 -6.88 4.14
N LEU A 370 -27.86 -7.07 5.42
CA LEU A 370 -28.35 -5.98 6.24
C LEU A 370 -27.14 -5.37 6.94
N GLU A 371 -26.72 -4.20 6.48
CA GLU A 371 -25.41 -3.64 6.80
C GLU A 371 -25.46 -2.43 7.74
N THR A 372 -24.36 -2.20 8.48
CA THR A 372 -24.23 -1.00 9.34
C THR A 372 -23.97 0.25 8.52
N ASP A 373 -23.24 0.12 7.42
CA ASP A 373 -23.01 1.13 6.40
C ASP A 373 -23.38 0.50 5.05
N GLU A 374 -24.25 1.16 4.30
CA GLU A 374 -24.72 0.67 2.99
C GLU A 374 -24.03 1.42 1.84
N ASP A 375 -23.30 2.48 2.17
CA ASP A 375 -22.69 3.40 1.21
C ASP A 375 -21.26 2.96 0.86
N ASN A 376 -20.59 2.20 1.74
CA ASN A 376 -19.25 1.64 1.53
C ASN A 376 -19.22 0.41 0.59
N ASN A 377 -20.39 -0.07 0.17
CA ASN A 377 -20.57 -1.12 -0.84
C ASN A 377 -20.42 -0.67 -2.28
N GLU A 378 -20.22 0.62 -2.48
CA GLU A 378 -20.08 1.24 -3.77
C GLU A 378 -18.81 2.09 -3.81
N THR A 379 -17.96 1.82 -4.79
CA THR A 379 -16.72 2.57 -5.01
C THR A 379 -16.77 3.21 -6.38
N THR A 380 -16.34 4.46 -6.45
CA THR A 380 -16.12 5.15 -7.72
C THR A 380 -14.71 5.69 -7.75
N GLU A 381 -13.91 5.22 -8.71
CA GLU A 381 -12.54 5.68 -8.92
C GLU A 381 -12.41 6.39 -10.27
N THR A 382 -11.50 7.36 -10.34
CA THR A 382 -11.19 8.07 -11.59
C THR A 382 -9.80 7.68 -12.05
N VAL A 383 -9.68 7.20 -13.28
CA VAL A 383 -8.41 6.84 -13.91
C VAL A 383 -8.20 7.64 -15.19
N HIS A 384 -6.95 8.00 -15.50
CA HIS A 384 -6.63 8.73 -16.73
C HIS A 384 -6.07 7.79 -17.80
N VAL A 385 -6.66 7.81 -19.00
CA VAL A 385 -6.26 6.98 -20.14
C VAL A 385 -5.64 7.84 -21.23
N TYR A 386 -4.41 7.51 -21.64
CA TYR A 386 -3.66 8.24 -22.67
C TYR A 386 -3.85 7.63 -24.06
N ALA A 387 -3.67 8.42 -25.11
CA ALA A 387 -3.71 7.96 -26.49
C ALA A 387 -2.56 7.00 -26.77
N ASP A 388 -1.36 7.34 -26.29
CA ASP A 388 -0.14 6.57 -26.45
C ASP A 388 0.89 6.89 -25.36
N GLN A 389 2.01 6.15 -25.37
CA GLN A 389 3.09 6.34 -24.39
C GLN A 389 3.76 7.73 -24.51
N GLY A 390 3.76 8.34 -25.68
CA GLY A 390 4.35 9.66 -25.90
C GLY A 390 3.58 10.77 -25.18
N GLU A 391 2.25 10.67 -25.13
CA GLU A 391 1.39 11.51 -24.30
C GLU A 391 1.54 11.18 -22.81
N ALA A 392 1.57 9.89 -22.43
CA ALA A 392 1.73 9.47 -21.03
C ALA A 392 3.07 9.92 -20.40
N ASP A 393 4.11 10.00 -21.23
CA ASP A 393 5.46 10.47 -20.87
C ASP A 393 5.61 11.99 -20.96
N GLN A 394 4.61 12.74 -21.44
CA GLN A 394 4.67 14.20 -21.50
C GLN A 394 4.59 14.79 -20.08
N VAL A 395 5.46 15.77 -19.80
CA VAL A 395 5.56 16.42 -18.49
C VAL A 395 5.36 17.92 -18.67
N PHE A 396 4.49 18.50 -17.87
CA PHE A 396 4.20 19.92 -17.85
C PHE A 396 4.91 20.60 -16.68
N ILE A 397 5.73 21.61 -17.01
CA ILE A 397 6.51 22.39 -16.04
C ILE A 397 5.67 23.59 -15.58
N LYS A 398 5.56 23.75 -14.26
CA LYS A 398 4.74 24.72 -13.54
C LYS A 398 5.59 25.48 -12.52
N ASP A 399 5.04 26.60 -12.04
CA ASP A 399 5.53 27.34 -10.86
C ASP A 399 7.04 27.58 -10.82
N THR A 400 7.58 28.05 -11.95
CA THR A 400 9.02 28.32 -12.09
C THR A 400 9.40 29.67 -11.49
N PHE A 401 10.41 29.70 -10.63
CA PHE A 401 10.99 30.94 -10.09
C PHE A 401 12.49 30.83 -9.85
N VAL A 402 13.14 31.98 -9.63
CA VAL A 402 14.59 32.09 -9.42
C VAL A 402 14.88 32.76 -8.08
N GLU A 403 15.76 32.15 -7.28
CA GLU A 403 16.30 32.74 -6.06
C GLU A 403 17.80 32.99 -6.23
N PHE A 404 18.27 34.21 -5.98
CA PHE A 404 19.69 34.52 -6.12
C PHE A 404 20.44 34.15 -4.85
N ILE A 405 21.52 33.37 -4.95
CA ILE A 405 22.45 33.15 -3.82
C ILE A 405 23.44 34.32 -3.75
N SER A 406 23.88 34.82 -4.92
CA SER A 406 24.80 35.94 -5.07
C SER A 406 24.59 36.61 -6.44
N SER A 407 25.31 37.68 -6.72
CA SER A 407 25.43 38.26 -8.06
C SER A 407 26.01 37.29 -9.11
N SER A 408 26.58 36.14 -8.68
CA SER A 408 27.21 35.14 -9.55
C SER A 408 26.59 33.73 -9.49
N SER A 409 25.53 33.54 -8.71
CA SER A 409 24.86 32.24 -8.57
C SER A 409 23.39 32.38 -8.18
N ALA A 410 22.56 31.47 -8.67
CA ALA A 410 21.13 31.42 -8.38
C ALA A 410 20.65 29.98 -8.27
N VAL A 411 19.51 29.76 -7.64
CA VAL A 411 18.76 28.51 -7.64
C VAL A 411 17.50 28.73 -8.46
N ILE A 412 17.25 27.85 -9.42
CA ILE A 412 16.01 27.83 -10.17
C ILE A 412 15.15 26.72 -9.59
N HIS A 413 13.91 27.07 -9.28
CA HIS A 413 12.88 26.19 -8.75
C HIS A 413 11.79 25.99 -9.79
N TRP A 414 11.25 24.78 -9.88
CA TRP A 414 10.05 24.50 -10.67
C TRP A 414 9.32 23.28 -10.12
N GLU A 415 8.03 23.21 -10.43
CA GLU A 415 7.19 22.04 -10.23
C GLU A 415 6.93 21.37 -11.58
N ALA A 416 6.80 20.05 -11.60
CA ALA A 416 6.35 19.25 -12.71
C ALA A 416 5.05 18.56 -12.29
N ASP A 417 4.11 18.40 -13.22
CA ASP A 417 2.86 17.68 -12.96
C ASP A 417 3.06 16.17 -12.71
N ARG A 418 4.26 15.66 -13.01
CA ARG A 418 4.65 14.25 -12.91
C ARG A 418 6.10 14.14 -12.47
N ASP A 419 6.45 12.98 -11.92
CA ASP A 419 7.84 12.65 -11.64
C ASP A 419 8.66 12.68 -12.93
N SER A 420 9.72 13.48 -12.90
CA SER A 420 10.64 13.63 -14.02
C SER A 420 12.04 13.94 -13.51
N ILE A 421 13.03 13.90 -14.41
CA ILE A 421 14.35 14.46 -14.18
C ILE A 421 14.41 15.79 -14.90
N GLY A 422 14.78 16.88 -14.23
CA GLY A 422 14.88 18.17 -14.91
C GLY A 422 16.30 18.63 -15.18
N LEU A 423 16.43 19.37 -16.27
CA LEU A 423 17.68 19.93 -16.79
C LEU A 423 17.47 21.42 -17.07
N ILE A 424 18.47 22.26 -16.77
CA ILE A 424 18.41 23.70 -17.06
C ILE A 424 19.44 24.07 -18.12
N ARG A 425 18.96 24.62 -19.23
CA ARG A 425 19.83 25.24 -20.24
C ARG A 425 19.71 26.75 -20.14
N TYR A 426 20.82 27.45 -19.95
CA TYR A 426 20.82 28.90 -19.76
C TYR A 426 21.96 29.59 -20.54
N THR A 427 21.74 30.83 -20.98
CA THR A 427 22.77 31.63 -21.66
C THR A 427 22.54 33.13 -21.48
N GLU A 428 23.59 33.92 -21.62
CA GLU A 428 23.52 35.38 -21.57
C GLU A 428 22.61 35.91 -22.71
N PHE A 429 21.71 36.81 -22.35
CA PHE A 429 20.80 37.45 -23.30
C PHE A 429 21.46 38.70 -23.89
N ASN A 430 21.97 38.59 -25.12
CA ASN A 430 22.41 39.74 -25.91
C ASN A 430 21.76 39.74 -27.31
N GLN A 431 21.70 40.93 -27.92
CA GLN A 431 21.07 41.18 -29.22
C GLN A 431 21.69 40.42 -30.42
N TYR A 432 22.82 39.71 -30.22
CA TYR A 432 23.52 38.96 -31.25
C TYR A 432 23.30 37.43 -31.15
N ASN A 433 22.76 36.93 -30.03
CA ASN A 433 22.56 35.49 -29.77
C ASN A 433 21.13 34.99 -30.05
N TYR A 434 20.40 35.63 -30.98
CA TYR A 434 19.10 35.14 -31.46
C TYR A 434 19.28 33.79 -32.18
N GLY A 435 18.99 32.67 -31.49
CA GLY A 435 18.85 31.34 -32.10
C GLY A 435 19.77 30.21 -31.64
N LEU A 436 20.71 30.41 -30.71
CA LEU A 436 21.71 29.38 -30.37
C LEU A 436 21.59 28.86 -28.92
N TYR A 437 20.65 27.95 -28.69
CA TYR A 437 20.91 26.83 -27.75
C TYR A 437 21.64 25.67 -28.47
N LYS A 438 21.61 25.67 -29.81
CA LYS A 438 22.01 24.57 -30.71
C LYS A 438 23.51 24.27 -30.78
N ASP A 439 24.37 25.21 -30.40
CA ASP A 439 25.84 25.06 -30.48
C ASP A 439 26.49 24.66 -29.14
N LEU A 440 25.70 24.27 -28.13
CA LEU A 440 26.17 24.01 -26.76
C LEU A 440 26.06 22.53 -26.34
N ASN A 441 26.06 21.61 -27.31
CA ASN A 441 25.95 20.16 -27.07
C ASN A 441 27.16 19.54 -26.31
N GLU A 442 28.20 20.33 -26.02
CA GLU A 442 29.37 19.92 -25.20
C GLU A 442 29.36 20.50 -23.77
N ILE A 443 28.27 21.18 -23.36
CA ILE A 443 28.15 21.73 -22.00
C ILE A 443 27.38 20.77 -21.11
N ASP A 444 27.97 20.43 -19.96
CA ASP A 444 27.30 19.69 -18.89
C ASP A 444 26.36 20.65 -18.14
N TRP A 445 25.10 20.66 -18.56
CA TRP A 445 24.06 21.50 -18.00
C TRP A 445 23.62 20.99 -16.62
N PRO A 446 23.25 21.87 -15.68
CA PRO A 446 22.71 21.46 -14.40
C PRO A 446 21.51 20.53 -14.58
N LYS A 447 21.63 19.30 -14.07
CA LYS A 447 20.64 18.23 -14.16
C LYS A 447 20.31 17.70 -12.76
N SER A 448 19.04 17.45 -12.47
CA SER A 448 18.66 16.77 -11.22
C SER A 448 19.02 15.29 -11.31
N THR A 449 19.33 14.68 -10.16
CA THR A 449 19.54 13.23 -10.07
C THR A 449 18.26 12.49 -9.70
N ASP A 450 17.31 13.20 -9.13
CA ASP A 450 16.13 12.63 -8.52
C ASP A 450 14.94 12.78 -9.47
N ASN A 451 14.13 11.72 -9.53
CA ASN A 451 12.90 11.64 -10.31
C ASN A 451 11.72 12.04 -9.43
N ASN A 452 11.34 13.32 -9.44
CA ASN A 452 10.34 13.90 -8.54
C ASN A 452 9.46 14.91 -9.30
N THR A 453 8.38 15.39 -8.69
CA THR A 453 7.58 16.52 -9.17
C THR A 453 8.17 17.88 -8.77
N GLN A 454 8.88 17.97 -7.65
CA GLN A 454 9.44 19.22 -7.13
C GLN A 454 10.93 19.28 -7.36
N HIS A 455 11.40 20.38 -7.95
CA HIS A 455 12.79 20.50 -8.33
C HIS A 455 13.41 21.83 -7.94
N LYS A 456 14.72 21.77 -7.70
CA LYS A 456 15.58 22.94 -7.55
C LYS A 456 16.98 22.63 -8.04
N LEU A 457 17.57 23.53 -8.81
CA LEU A 457 18.95 23.40 -9.29
C LEU A 457 19.72 24.70 -9.16
N GLU A 458 20.93 24.61 -8.65
CA GLU A 458 21.84 25.74 -8.53
C GLU A 458 22.60 25.97 -9.85
N ILE A 459 22.53 27.19 -10.37
CA ILE A 459 23.35 27.70 -11.46
C ILE A 459 24.47 28.58 -10.90
N LYS A 460 25.69 28.40 -11.44
CA LYS A 460 26.93 29.05 -10.97
C LYS A 460 27.63 29.79 -12.11
N ASN A 461 28.61 30.63 -11.75
CA ASN A 461 29.45 31.38 -12.67
C ASN A 461 28.65 32.36 -13.55
N LEU A 462 27.65 33.02 -12.96
CA LEU A 462 26.92 34.09 -13.61
C LEU A 462 27.70 35.41 -13.49
N ASP A 463 27.53 36.29 -14.46
CA ASP A 463 28.08 37.64 -14.42
C ASP A 463 27.12 38.59 -13.68
N PRO A 464 27.60 39.50 -12.82
CA PRO A 464 26.77 40.49 -12.13
C PRO A 464 26.07 41.47 -13.09
N ASN A 465 24.85 41.89 -12.75
CA ASN A 465 24.01 42.81 -13.54
C ASN A 465 23.78 42.36 -15.00
N THR A 466 23.73 41.05 -15.23
CA THR A 466 23.62 40.46 -16.57
C THR A 466 22.28 39.76 -16.72
N LYS A 467 21.62 39.99 -17.85
CA LYS A 467 20.35 39.33 -18.18
C LYS A 467 20.64 37.96 -18.79
N TYR A 468 20.00 36.93 -18.26
CA TYR A 468 20.05 35.56 -18.76
C TYR A 468 18.68 35.14 -19.27
N ARG A 469 18.71 34.21 -20.22
CA ARG A 469 17.55 33.42 -20.64
C ARG A 469 17.79 31.95 -20.32
N TYR A 470 16.74 31.21 -20.01
CA TYR A 470 16.85 29.79 -19.72
C TYR A 470 15.58 29.00 -20.10
N ILE A 471 15.75 27.71 -20.35
CA ILE A 471 14.68 26.73 -20.49
C ILE A 471 14.92 25.59 -19.50
N ILE A 472 13.83 24.96 -19.09
CA ILE A 472 13.84 23.74 -18.28
C ILE A 472 13.40 22.60 -19.20
N GLU A 473 14.13 21.49 -19.19
CA GLU A 473 13.75 20.27 -19.90
C GLU A 473 13.43 19.20 -18.86
N ALA A 474 12.18 18.73 -18.83
CA ALA A 474 11.74 17.62 -17.98
C ALA A 474 11.81 16.31 -18.78
N GLU A 475 12.59 15.36 -18.29
CA GLU A 475 12.81 14.04 -18.89
C GLU A 475 12.04 12.99 -18.09
N LYS A 476 11.08 12.32 -18.74
CA LYS A 476 10.38 11.15 -18.20
C LYS A 476 10.52 10.01 -19.22
N ASN A 477 11.02 8.86 -18.75
CA ASN A 477 11.38 7.72 -19.60
C ASN A 477 12.30 8.11 -20.77
N THR A 478 11.77 8.21 -21.99
CA THR A 478 12.52 8.60 -23.20
C THR A 478 12.10 9.95 -23.77
N LYS A 479 11.07 10.57 -23.18
CA LYS A 479 10.49 11.84 -23.62
C LYS A 479 11.17 12.99 -22.89
N ILE A 480 11.50 14.04 -23.64
CA ILE A 480 11.98 15.32 -23.10
C ILE A 480 10.91 16.37 -23.41
N SER A 481 10.43 17.03 -22.37
CA SER A 481 9.39 18.07 -22.44
C SER A 481 10.02 19.42 -22.05
N PRO A 482 10.27 20.32 -23.01
CA PRO A 482 10.83 21.64 -22.73
C PRO A 482 9.77 22.60 -22.19
N SER A 483 10.17 23.49 -21.28
CA SER A 483 9.39 24.65 -20.87
C SER A 483 9.41 25.74 -21.95
N ILE A 484 8.57 26.75 -21.75
CA ILE A 484 8.76 28.05 -22.40
C ILE A 484 10.11 28.68 -21.98
N GLU A 485 10.55 29.70 -22.72
CA GLU A 485 11.76 30.46 -22.40
C GLU A 485 11.50 31.45 -21.26
N TYR A 486 12.30 31.37 -20.20
CA TYR A 486 12.25 32.25 -19.04
C TYR A 486 13.46 33.20 -19.03
N PHE A 487 13.36 34.28 -18.25
CA PHE A 487 14.40 35.29 -18.14
C PHE A 487 14.61 35.73 -16.69
N PHE A 488 15.86 36.01 -16.33
CA PHE A 488 16.21 36.68 -15.08
C PHE A 488 17.40 37.62 -15.28
N THR A 489 17.59 38.56 -14.36
CA THR A 489 18.76 39.46 -14.35
C THR A 489 19.45 39.29 -13.00
N THR A 490 20.75 39.02 -13.02
CA THR A 490 21.52 38.88 -11.77
C THR A 490 21.62 40.21 -11.01
N PRO A 491 21.73 40.16 -9.67
CA PRO A 491 22.02 41.32 -8.85
C PRO A 491 23.29 42.06 -9.29
N VAL A 492 23.36 43.36 -9.00
CA VAL A 492 24.49 44.22 -9.36
C VAL A 492 25.75 43.86 -8.57
N ASP A 493 25.58 43.48 -7.31
CA ASP A 493 26.62 43.04 -6.40
C ASP A 493 26.01 42.14 -5.31
N ASP A 494 26.84 41.69 -4.38
CA ASP A 494 26.40 40.91 -3.21
C ASP A 494 26.03 41.82 -2.02
N SER A 495 25.75 43.11 -2.28
CA SER A 495 25.34 44.02 -1.22
C SER A 495 23.94 43.63 -0.73
N LYS A 496 23.76 43.62 0.58
CA LYS A 496 22.50 43.18 1.19
C LYS A 496 21.46 44.28 1.04
N SER A 497 20.50 44.12 0.13
CA SER A 497 19.33 45.01 0.09
C SER A 497 18.09 44.24 0.53
N ILE A 498 17.38 44.80 1.51
CA ILE A 498 16.10 44.28 1.98
C ILE A 498 14.98 45.26 1.61
N SER A 499 13.82 44.73 1.28
CA SER A 499 12.61 45.52 1.10
C SER A 499 12.26 46.26 2.40
N GLU A 500 11.34 47.23 2.30
CA GLU A 500 10.78 47.80 3.51
C GLU A 500 10.11 46.71 4.36
N ILE A 501 10.48 46.66 5.65
CA ILE A 501 9.88 45.75 6.62
C ILE A 501 8.44 46.16 6.88
N LYS A 502 7.51 45.29 6.49
CA LYS A 502 6.07 45.40 6.78
C LYS A 502 5.81 44.87 8.17
N ILE A 503 4.90 45.51 8.90
CA ILE A 503 4.58 45.17 10.28
C ILE A 503 3.07 44.99 10.39
N VAL A 504 2.64 43.82 10.86
CA VAL A 504 1.24 43.48 11.09
C VAL A 504 1.06 43.11 12.57
N GLN A 505 0.07 43.69 13.23
CA GLN A 505 -0.33 43.29 14.57
C GLN A 505 -1.49 42.30 14.46
N GLN A 506 -1.39 41.17 15.16
CA GLN A 506 -2.46 40.18 15.27
C GLN A 506 -2.46 39.63 16.70
N ASP A 507 -3.60 39.73 17.39
CA ASP A 507 -3.73 39.42 18.82
C ASP A 507 -2.65 40.09 19.68
N ASN A 508 -1.93 39.29 20.49
CA ASN A 508 -0.80 39.72 21.32
C ASN A 508 0.55 39.65 20.58
N LYS A 509 0.59 39.61 19.24
CA LYS A 509 1.81 39.42 18.46
C LYS A 509 1.99 40.46 17.35
N LEU A 510 3.25 40.70 16.99
CA LEU A 510 3.69 41.48 15.85
C LEU A 510 4.42 40.57 14.87
N PHE A 511 4.00 40.61 13.61
CA PHE A 511 4.63 39.94 12.49
C PHE A 511 5.36 40.96 11.63
N LEU A 512 6.68 40.83 11.55
CA LEU A 512 7.55 41.66 10.74
C LEU A 512 7.98 40.86 9.50
N THR A 513 7.66 41.35 8.30
CA THR A 513 7.98 40.65 7.03
C THR A 513 8.76 41.54 6.07
N TRP A 514 9.77 40.98 5.39
CA TRP A 514 10.55 41.65 4.35
C TRP A 514 11.14 40.64 3.38
N THR A 515 11.58 41.10 2.21
CA THR A 515 12.31 40.28 1.24
C THR A 515 13.73 40.78 1.06
N SER A 516 14.64 39.94 0.59
CA SER A 516 16.00 40.31 0.18
C SER A 516 16.22 40.03 -1.31
N ASP A 517 17.17 40.75 -1.89
CA ASP A 517 17.64 40.56 -3.27
C ASP A 517 18.49 39.30 -3.48
N ILE A 518 19.12 38.80 -2.41
CA ILE A 518 19.86 37.53 -2.37
C ILE A 518 19.49 36.70 -1.13
N LEU A 519 19.60 35.38 -1.23
CA LEU A 519 19.43 34.42 -0.14
C LEU A 519 20.47 34.68 0.95
N MET A 520 20.05 35.26 2.07
CA MET A 520 20.98 35.64 3.13
C MET A 520 20.42 35.35 4.52
N PRO A 521 21.26 35.02 5.51
CA PRO A 521 20.87 35.12 6.89
C PRO A 521 20.71 36.60 7.25
N THR A 522 19.50 36.98 7.66
CA THR A 522 19.18 38.35 8.08
C THR A 522 19.15 38.46 9.58
N CYS A 523 19.51 39.64 10.08
CA CYS A 523 19.51 39.92 11.50
C CYS A 523 18.81 41.25 11.78
N LEU A 524 17.81 41.20 12.64
CA LEU A 524 17.04 42.36 13.05
C LEU A 524 17.23 42.63 14.54
N MET A 525 17.52 43.87 14.90
CA MET A 525 17.45 44.36 16.27
C MET A 525 16.06 44.95 16.51
N PHE A 526 15.36 44.48 17.54
CA PHE A 526 14.02 44.94 17.89
C PHE A 526 13.92 45.35 19.37
N SER A 527 13.24 46.45 19.65
CA SER A 527 13.04 47.00 21.00
C SER A 527 11.57 47.36 21.21
N ALA A 528 11.03 46.85 22.31
CA ALA A 528 9.70 47.19 22.81
C ALA A 528 9.74 48.50 23.64
N PRO A 529 8.59 49.15 23.90
CA PRO A 529 8.53 50.40 24.65
C PRO A 529 9.24 50.28 26.02
N GLY A 530 10.35 51.02 26.18
CA GLY A 530 11.13 51.02 27.41
C GLY A 530 12.04 49.81 27.64
N ALA A 531 12.19 48.91 26.66
CA ALA A 531 13.05 47.74 26.72
C ALA A 531 14.34 47.88 25.88
N ASP A 532 15.40 47.17 26.26
CA ASP A 532 16.63 47.10 25.47
C ASP A 532 16.40 46.36 24.13
N PHE A 533 17.22 46.68 23.12
CA PHE A 533 17.17 45.98 21.84
C PHE A 533 17.60 44.53 21.98
N LYS A 534 16.76 43.63 21.45
CA LYS A 534 17.06 42.20 21.31
C LYS A 534 17.42 41.88 19.87
N LYS A 535 18.44 41.05 19.72
CA LYS A 535 18.90 40.53 18.43
C LYS A 535 18.04 39.33 18.02
N HIS A 536 17.45 39.40 16.85
CA HIS A 536 16.75 38.30 16.19
C HIS A 536 17.51 37.90 14.93
N SER A 537 18.22 36.78 15.00
CA SER A 537 18.95 36.21 13.86
C SER A 537 18.08 35.14 13.20
N LEU A 538 17.78 35.29 11.91
CA LEU A 538 17.17 34.25 11.09
C LEU A 538 18.31 33.54 10.35
N ASN A 539 18.62 32.31 10.76
CA ASN A 539 19.79 31.57 10.27
C ASN A 539 19.58 30.89 8.91
N ASN A 540 18.33 30.84 8.41
CA ASN A 540 18.03 30.26 7.12
C ASN A 540 18.24 31.32 6.03
N SER A 541 19.09 31.03 5.05
CA SER A 541 19.26 31.86 3.85
C SER A 541 18.02 31.70 2.98
N VAL A 542 17.07 32.62 3.14
CA VAL A 542 15.82 32.69 2.38
C VAL A 542 15.68 34.08 1.77
N SER A 543 14.84 34.21 0.75
CA SER A 543 14.59 35.48 0.05
C SER A 543 13.41 36.25 0.66
N ALA A 544 12.55 35.57 1.42
CA ALA A 544 11.45 36.14 2.19
C ALA A 544 11.61 35.79 3.67
N HIS A 545 11.50 36.79 4.52
CA HIS A 545 11.74 36.69 5.95
C HIS A 545 10.50 37.07 6.74
N GLU A 546 10.24 36.35 7.82
CA GLU A 546 9.20 36.63 8.79
C GLU A 546 9.78 36.54 10.21
N LEU A 547 9.39 37.48 11.06
CA LEU A 547 9.75 37.51 12.46
C LEU A 547 8.51 37.79 13.31
N GLU A 548 8.20 36.86 14.21
CA GLU A 548 7.13 36.97 15.18
C GLU A 548 7.66 37.50 16.53
N ILE A 549 6.96 38.49 17.10
CA ILE A 549 7.34 39.12 18.38
C ILE A 549 6.10 39.30 19.26
N GLU A 550 6.16 38.83 20.50
CA GLU A 550 5.13 39.07 21.52
C GLU A 550 5.03 40.56 21.91
N LEU A 551 3.81 41.08 21.94
CA LEU A 551 3.49 42.46 22.35
C LEU A 551 3.66 42.63 23.86
N SER A 552 4.26 43.75 24.27
CA SER A 552 4.40 44.12 25.67
C SER A 552 3.46 45.27 26.09
N GLY A 553 2.47 45.59 25.25
CA GLY A 553 1.50 46.69 25.46
C GLY A 553 1.64 47.85 24.45
N ALA A 554 0.77 48.84 24.58
CA ALA A 554 0.78 50.04 23.72
C ALA A 554 2.03 50.90 23.95
N GLY A 555 2.58 51.48 22.87
CA GLY A 555 3.76 52.34 22.95
C GLY A 555 4.60 52.37 21.67
N ASN A 556 5.79 53.00 21.77
CA ASN A 556 6.74 53.13 20.67
C ASN A 556 7.68 51.93 20.59
N TYR A 557 7.56 51.15 19.52
CA TYR A 557 8.46 50.06 19.17
C TYR A 557 9.51 50.57 18.19
N SER A 558 10.70 49.98 18.22
CA SER A 558 11.81 50.34 17.33
C SER A 558 12.50 49.13 16.77
N TYR A 559 12.99 49.24 15.53
CA TYR A 559 13.80 48.20 14.90
C TYR A 559 14.88 48.77 13.99
N TYR A 560 15.93 47.99 13.75
CA TYR A 560 16.97 48.24 12.74
C TYR A 560 17.66 46.93 12.34
N GLU A 561 18.29 46.90 11.17
CA GLU A 561 19.10 45.76 10.76
C GLU A 561 20.40 45.71 11.58
N CYS A 562 20.83 44.54 12.07
CA CYS A 562 21.99 44.42 12.95
C CYS A 562 23.29 45.02 12.41
N SER A 563 23.43 45.12 11.07
CA SER A 563 24.57 45.73 10.37
C SER A 563 24.50 47.24 10.25
N ASN A 564 23.36 47.88 10.57
CA ASN A 564 23.12 49.29 10.30
C ASN A 564 22.30 49.98 11.41
N GLU A 565 22.96 50.25 12.54
CA GLU A 565 22.37 50.95 13.70
C GLU A 565 21.93 52.39 13.38
N THR A 566 22.54 53.00 12.36
CA THR A 566 22.21 54.36 11.90
C THR A 566 20.81 54.49 11.29
N PHE A 567 20.15 53.39 10.93
CA PHE A 567 18.84 53.38 10.26
C PHE A 567 17.70 52.84 11.15
N LYS A 568 17.65 53.31 12.40
CA LYS A 568 16.59 52.98 13.36
C LYS A 568 15.24 53.54 12.92
N LYS A 569 14.27 52.65 12.67
CA LYS A 569 12.86 52.99 12.46
C LYS A 569 12.06 52.78 13.75
N THR A 570 11.06 53.64 13.97
CA THR A 570 10.17 53.60 15.14
C THR A 570 8.72 53.65 14.66
N PHE A 571 7.85 52.86 15.27
CA PHE A 571 6.41 52.89 15.03
C PHE A 571 5.65 52.83 16.38
N THR A 572 4.41 53.33 16.40
CA THR A 572 3.60 53.45 17.62
C THR A 572 2.36 52.59 17.51
N LEU A 573 2.10 51.75 18.52
CA LEU A 573 0.84 51.04 18.69
C LEU A 573 -0.04 51.77 19.70
N GLN A 574 -1.30 52.06 19.33
CA GLN A 574 -2.32 52.63 20.22
C GLN A 574 -3.21 51.50 20.77
N GLY A 575 -3.55 51.53 22.07
CA GLY A 575 -4.33 50.48 22.74
C GLY A 575 -5.79 50.40 22.27
N ASP A 576 -6.39 49.21 22.38
CA ASP A 576 -7.70 48.85 21.83
C ASP A 576 -8.86 49.76 22.27
N VAL A 577 -9.78 49.99 21.32
CA VAL A 577 -11.06 50.67 21.49
C VAL A 577 -12.05 49.75 22.22
N GLU A 578 -12.74 50.34 23.21
CA GLU A 578 -13.72 49.81 24.17
C GLU A 578 -14.60 48.62 23.72
N ALA A 579 -14.67 47.62 24.61
CA ALA A 579 -15.80 46.71 24.75
C ALA A 579 -16.68 47.16 25.93
N GLU A 580 -18.00 47.24 25.75
CA GLU A 580 -19.01 47.46 26.79
C GLU A 580 -20.33 46.78 26.37
N PRO A 581 -21.19 46.31 27.30
CA PRO A 581 -20.87 45.46 28.44
C PRO A 581 -21.83 44.25 28.58
N SER A 582 -21.41 43.24 29.33
CA SER A 582 -22.26 42.16 29.83
C SER A 582 -23.17 42.66 30.96
N SER A 583 -24.45 42.30 30.95
CA SER A 583 -25.31 42.33 32.14
C SER A 583 -25.58 40.92 32.62
N THR A 584 -25.24 40.67 33.88
CA THR A 584 -25.63 39.50 34.67
C THR A 584 -26.90 39.83 35.45
N GLU A 585 -27.93 38.99 35.34
CA GLU A 585 -28.85 38.73 36.46
C GLU A 585 -29.32 37.27 36.42
N SER A 586 -29.48 36.72 37.62
CA SER A 586 -29.57 35.32 37.98
C SER A 586 -31.01 34.82 38.20
N ALA A 587 -31.21 33.53 37.88
CA ALA A 587 -32.09 32.55 38.52
C ALA A 587 -33.61 32.83 38.66
N ASP A 588 -34.43 32.03 37.96
CA ASP A 588 -35.39 31.13 38.64
C ASP A 588 -35.98 30.08 37.65
N SER A 589 -36.27 28.89 38.17
CA SER A 589 -37.20 27.88 37.60
C SER A 589 -38.29 27.70 38.65
N PRO A 590 -39.59 27.42 38.32
CA PRO A 590 -39.99 26.17 37.67
C PRO A 590 -41.31 26.21 36.85
N GLY A 591 -41.67 25.11 36.17
CA GLY A 591 -43.10 24.78 35.94
C GLY A 591 -43.51 24.21 34.57
N SER A 592 -43.58 22.89 34.52
CA SER A 592 -44.38 21.94 33.72
C SER A 592 -45.59 22.38 32.85
N GLU A 593 -45.67 21.67 31.72
CA GLU A 593 -46.79 20.93 31.11
C GLU A 593 -47.82 21.56 30.14
N ASP A 594 -48.03 20.75 29.09
CA ASP A 594 -49.20 20.50 28.24
C ASP A 594 -49.54 21.39 27.03
N GLY A 595 -49.72 20.70 25.89
CA GLY A 595 -50.58 21.16 24.82
C GLY A 595 -50.24 20.72 23.40
N GLN A 596 -50.43 19.44 23.08
CA GLN A 596 -50.59 18.94 21.70
C GLN A 596 -51.57 19.80 20.87
N THR A 597 -51.35 19.93 19.56
CA THR A 597 -52.14 19.18 18.54
C THR A 597 -51.85 19.63 17.10
N ASN A 598 -51.75 18.62 16.23
CA ASN A 598 -52.23 18.52 14.84
C ASN A 598 -51.70 19.49 13.77
N SER A 599 -51.46 19.11 12.51
CA SER A 599 -51.51 17.84 11.75
C SER A 599 -51.39 18.23 10.27
N GLY A 600 -50.82 17.36 9.43
CA GLY A 600 -51.27 17.22 8.04
C GLY A 600 -50.35 17.76 6.94
N ASP A 601 -49.43 16.89 6.49
CA ASP A 601 -49.43 16.26 5.17
C ASP A 601 -49.75 17.11 3.91
N GLY A 602 -48.84 17.05 2.92
CA GLY A 602 -49.01 17.69 1.62
C GLY A 602 -47.72 17.85 0.83
N ASP A 603 -47.18 16.73 0.36
CA ASP A 603 -46.18 16.62 -0.71
C ASP A 603 -46.49 17.50 -1.94
N ASN A 604 -45.49 18.26 -2.41
CA ASN A 604 -45.12 18.38 -3.84
C ASN A 604 -43.91 19.32 -4.04
N GLY A 605 -42.78 18.69 -4.39
CA GLY A 605 -41.74 19.13 -5.32
C GLY A 605 -41.40 20.62 -5.48
N ALA A 606 -40.21 20.99 -4.98
CA ALA A 606 -39.29 21.87 -5.68
C ALA A 606 -37.88 21.68 -5.12
N THR A 607 -36.96 21.29 -5.99
CA THR A 607 -35.50 21.33 -5.81
C THR A 607 -35.07 22.67 -5.20
N GLY A 608 -34.64 22.63 -3.93
CA GLY A 608 -33.97 23.74 -3.26
C GLY A 608 -32.47 23.47 -3.24
N ASN A 609 -31.72 24.22 -4.05
CA ASN A 609 -30.27 24.30 -3.97
C ASN A 609 -29.86 24.80 -2.57
N GLU A 610 -29.37 23.90 -1.73
CA GLU A 610 -28.47 24.27 -0.62
C GLU A 610 -27.12 24.70 -1.25
N PRO A 611 -26.52 25.85 -0.86
CA PRO A 611 -25.24 26.26 -1.42
C PRO A 611 -24.12 25.38 -0.84
N LEU A 612 -23.62 24.47 -1.68
CA LEU A 612 -22.63 23.44 -1.34
C LEU A 612 -21.20 23.96 -1.07
N HIS A 613 -21.00 25.27 -0.97
CA HIS A 613 -19.67 25.87 -0.77
C HIS A 613 -19.67 26.81 0.43
N ASN A 614 -18.83 26.50 1.42
CA ASN A 614 -18.64 27.33 2.60
C ASN A 614 -18.11 28.71 2.19
N LYS A 615 -19.01 29.71 2.12
CA LYS A 615 -18.62 31.12 2.01
C LYS A 615 -17.85 31.49 3.28
N ILE A 616 -16.76 32.24 3.12
CA ILE A 616 -16.00 32.75 4.26
C ILE A 616 -16.00 34.28 4.18
N GLU A 617 -16.51 34.93 5.22
CA GLU A 617 -16.53 36.39 5.31
C GLU A 617 -15.13 36.93 5.64
N ILE A 618 -14.68 37.91 4.85
CA ILE A 618 -13.35 38.53 5.03
C ILE A 618 -13.50 39.67 6.02
N LYS A 619 -12.81 39.58 7.16
CA LYS A 619 -12.87 40.56 8.26
C LYS A 619 -11.88 41.70 8.06
N ASN A 620 -10.77 41.44 7.36
CA ASN A 620 -9.71 42.43 7.14
C ASN A 620 -9.91 43.22 5.84
N THR A 621 -10.61 44.35 5.96
CA THR A 621 -10.93 45.26 4.84
C THR A 621 -9.69 45.83 4.13
N LYS A 622 -8.55 45.93 4.81
CA LYS A 622 -7.29 46.41 4.21
C LYS A 622 -6.63 45.35 3.33
N MET A 623 -6.56 44.10 3.78
CA MET A 623 -6.04 43.00 2.97
C MET A 623 -6.99 42.66 1.82
N TYR A 624 -8.31 42.71 2.06
CA TYR A 624 -9.32 42.60 1.01
C TYR A 624 -9.07 43.58 -0.13
N SER A 625 -8.72 44.83 0.17
CA SER A 625 -8.46 45.85 -0.86
C SER A 625 -7.28 45.49 -1.79
N SER A 626 -6.37 44.62 -1.35
CA SER A 626 -5.22 44.16 -2.15
C SER A 626 -5.42 42.79 -2.83
N LEU A 627 -6.35 41.99 -2.32
CA LEU A 627 -6.60 40.62 -2.77
C LEU A 627 -7.96 40.43 -3.47
N GLY A 628 -8.81 41.46 -3.47
CA GLY A 628 -10.09 41.49 -4.16
C GLY A 628 -9.95 41.06 -5.63
N GLY A 629 -10.61 39.96 -5.98
CA GLY A 629 -10.59 39.40 -7.33
C GLY A 629 -9.41 38.46 -7.63
N LYS A 630 -8.50 38.24 -6.68
CA LYS A 630 -7.42 37.26 -6.82
C LYS A 630 -7.88 35.87 -6.40
N ILE A 631 -7.23 34.87 -6.97
CA ILE A 631 -7.20 33.52 -6.41
C ILE A 631 -6.00 33.46 -5.47
N VAL A 632 -6.19 32.97 -4.26
CA VAL A 632 -5.12 32.80 -3.27
C VAL A 632 -4.92 31.33 -2.95
N LEU A 633 -3.66 30.91 -2.83
CA LEU A 633 -3.27 29.53 -2.56
C LEU A 633 -2.61 29.45 -1.18
N LYS A 634 -3.14 28.65 -0.26
CA LYS A 634 -2.48 28.38 1.02
C LYS A 634 -1.26 27.48 0.79
N VAL A 635 -0.09 28.09 0.59
CA VAL A 635 1.13 27.39 0.20
C VAL A 635 1.84 26.68 1.35
N GLU A 636 1.45 26.96 2.59
CA GLU A 636 2.01 26.37 3.82
C GLU A 636 1.15 25.23 4.40
N GLU A 637 0.13 24.81 3.65
CA GLU A 637 -0.81 23.72 3.99
C GLU A 637 -1.01 22.83 2.75
N ASN A 638 -2.17 22.18 2.57
CA ASN A 638 -2.47 21.28 1.44
C ASN A 638 -2.64 21.99 0.07
N GLY A 639 -2.16 23.23 -0.11
CA GLY A 639 -2.28 23.97 -1.37
C GLY A 639 -3.72 24.43 -1.70
N GLU A 640 -4.56 24.58 -0.67
CA GLU A 640 -5.96 24.95 -0.80
C GLU A 640 -6.14 26.30 -1.54
N ALA A 641 -7.00 26.32 -2.56
CA ALA A 641 -7.26 27.49 -3.38
C ALA A 641 -8.57 28.19 -3.00
N TYR A 642 -8.54 29.52 -2.93
CA TYR A 642 -9.71 30.35 -2.60
C TYR A 642 -9.86 31.50 -3.60
N TYR A 643 -11.07 31.72 -4.10
CA TYR A 643 -11.41 32.91 -4.90
C TYR A 643 -11.95 34.02 -4.00
N ILE A 644 -11.33 35.19 -4.04
CA ILE A 644 -11.80 36.37 -3.30
C ILE A 644 -12.68 37.20 -4.24
N ASN A 645 -13.98 37.29 -3.95
CA ASN A 645 -14.91 38.04 -4.79
C ASN A 645 -14.58 39.56 -4.73
N PRO A 646 -14.34 40.24 -5.87
CA PRO A 646 -13.92 41.65 -5.89
C PRO A 646 -15.00 42.64 -5.47
N SER A 647 -16.25 42.18 -5.30
CA SER A 647 -17.41 43.03 -5.01
C SER A 647 -18.15 42.69 -3.72
N LYS A 648 -17.98 41.47 -3.18
CA LYS A 648 -18.79 40.98 -2.05
C LYS A 648 -18.03 40.91 -0.72
N GLN A 649 -16.72 41.16 -0.68
CA GLN A 649 -15.90 41.00 0.55
C GLN A 649 -16.01 39.59 1.17
N GLU A 650 -16.08 38.60 0.28
CA GLU A 650 -16.24 37.18 0.62
C GLU A 650 -15.19 36.38 -0.15
N MET A 651 -14.73 35.28 0.45
CA MET A 651 -13.92 34.28 -0.25
C MET A 651 -14.62 32.93 -0.29
N TYR A 652 -14.32 32.18 -1.35
CA TYR A 652 -14.95 30.92 -1.67
C TYR A 652 -13.86 29.87 -1.85
N PHE A 653 -13.95 28.79 -1.09
CA PHE A 653 -13.05 27.66 -1.24
C PHE A 653 -13.31 26.96 -2.59
N LEU A 654 -12.26 26.74 -3.37
CA LEU A 654 -12.35 26.17 -4.71
C LEU A 654 -12.27 24.63 -4.70
N GLY A 655 -11.85 23.99 -3.61
CA GLY A 655 -11.97 22.53 -3.44
C GLY A 655 -11.45 21.71 -4.61
N ARG A 656 -12.27 20.78 -5.12
CA ARG A 656 -12.00 19.95 -6.30
C ARG A 656 -12.40 20.69 -7.59
N PRO A 657 -11.99 20.23 -8.78
CA PRO A 657 -12.32 20.90 -10.04
C PRO A 657 -13.81 21.25 -10.23
N LYS A 658 -14.72 20.32 -9.87
CA LYS A 658 -16.18 20.52 -9.97
C LYS A 658 -16.69 21.60 -8.99
N ASP A 659 -16.07 21.71 -7.82
CA ASP A 659 -16.41 22.67 -6.78
C ASP A 659 -15.98 24.08 -7.21
N ALA A 660 -14.73 24.21 -7.68
CA ALA A 660 -14.18 25.43 -8.24
C ALA A 660 -15.05 25.97 -9.38
N PHE A 661 -15.42 25.10 -10.31
CA PHE A 661 -16.26 25.45 -11.45
C PHE A 661 -17.66 25.94 -11.03
N SER A 662 -18.24 25.33 -9.99
CA SER A 662 -19.53 25.74 -9.44
C SER A 662 -19.46 27.13 -8.82
N VAL A 663 -18.44 27.38 -7.99
CA VAL A 663 -18.16 28.71 -7.43
C VAL A 663 -18.00 29.75 -8.55
N MET A 664 -17.27 29.43 -9.61
CA MET A 664 -17.03 30.36 -10.71
C MET A 664 -18.30 30.73 -11.47
N ARG A 665 -19.17 29.76 -11.74
CA ARG A 665 -20.47 30.05 -12.38
C ARG A 665 -21.39 30.84 -11.47
N GLU A 666 -21.40 30.57 -10.17
CA GLU A 666 -22.23 31.29 -9.20
C GLU A 666 -21.77 32.74 -8.99
N GLN A 667 -20.46 32.96 -8.94
CA GLN A 667 -19.88 34.29 -8.75
C GLN A 667 -19.71 35.07 -10.07
N GLY A 668 -19.97 34.43 -11.20
CA GLY A 668 -19.82 35.00 -12.54
C GLY A 668 -20.81 36.12 -12.84
N VAL A 669 -20.32 37.15 -13.53
CA VAL A 669 -21.13 38.28 -14.00
C VAL A 669 -21.34 38.16 -15.50
N GLY A 670 -22.59 38.24 -15.95
CA GLY A 670 -22.91 38.19 -17.37
C GLY A 670 -22.23 39.31 -18.18
N ILE A 671 -21.71 38.99 -19.36
CA ILE A 671 -21.11 39.93 -20.31
C ILE A 671 -21.57 39.64 -21.74
N THR A 672 -21.72 40.70 -22.55
CA THR A 672 -22.00 40.60 -23.98
C THR A 672 -20.75 40.26 -24.78
N ASN A 673 -20.88 39.70 -25.98
CA ASN A 673 -19.74 39.40 -26.85
C ASN A 673 -18.98 40.69 -27.21
N ASP A 674 -19.69 41.76 -27.54
CA ASP A 674 -19.10 43.07 -27.89
C ASP A 674 -18.26 43.65 -26.75
N ASP A 675 -18.71 43.52 -25.50
CA ASP A 675 -17.95 43.98 -24.34
C ASP A 675 -16.80 43.03 -23.99
N LEU A 676 -17.03 41.72 -24.11
CA LEU A 676 -16.00 40.72 -23.90
C LEU A 676 -14.81 40.98 -24.83
N TYR A 677 -15.06 41.17 -26.13
CA TYR A 677 -14.05 41.42 -27.17
C TYR A 677 -13.19 42.67 -26.98
N LYS A 678 -13.59 43.60 -26.10
CA LYS A 678 -12.76 44.77 -25.72
C LYS A 678 -11.64 44.40 -24.75
N ILE A 679 -11.72 43.23 -24.11
CA ILE A 679 -10.73 42.74 -23.15
C ILE A 679 -9.72 41.87 -23.89
N PRO A 680 -8.40 42.14 -23.78
CA PRO A 680 -7.39 41.32 -24.45
C PRO A 680 -7.42 39.88 -23.93
N VAL A 681 -7.20 38.92 -24.83
CA VAL A 681 -7.15 37.50 -24.48
C VAL A 681 -5.81 37.17 -23.85
N GLY A 682 -5.85 36.41 -22.75
CA GLY A 682 -4.71 35.75 -22.15
C GLY A 682 -4.70 34.30 -22.61
N THR A 683 -3.51 33.78 -22.84
CA THR A 683 -3.29 32.40 -23.23
C THR A 683 -2.40 31.73 -22.19
N THR A 684 -2.76 30.51 -21.83
CA THR A 684 -1.91 29.54 -21.15
C THR A 684 -1.71 28.39 -22.13
N ALA A 685 -0.48 27.92 -22.28
CA ALA A 685 -0.11 26.91 -23.28
C ALA A 685 -0.54 25.49 -22.87
N ASP A 686 -1.81 25.33 -22.47
CA ASP A 686 -2.37 24.09 -21.96
C ASP A 686 -3.43 23.57 -22.94
N GLY A 687 -3.16 22.43 -23.59
CA GLY A 687 -4.08 21.75 -24.50
C GLY A 687 -3.42 21.32 -25.83
N PRO A 688 -4.12 20.52 -26.66
CA PRO A 688 -3.71 20.25 -28.04
C PRO A 688 -3.66 21.55 -28.85
N ASP A 689 -2.65 21.69 -29.70
CA ASP A 689 -2.46 22.77 -30.68
C ASP A 689 -2.20 22.09 -32.02
N THR A 690 -3.25 21.95 -32.83
CA THR A 690 -3.29 21.08 -34.01
C THR A 690 -2.44 21.62 -35.15
N ASP A 691 -2.31 22.94 -35.30
CA ASP A 691 -1.53 23.56 -36.37
C ASP A 691 -0.17 24.11 -35.93
N GLY A 692 0.07 24.25 -34.62
CA GLY A 692 1.34 24.64 -34.03
C GLY A 692 1.64 26.13 -34.11
N ASP A 693 0.63 26.99 -34.00
CA ASP A 693 0.78 28.45 -33.94
C ASP A 693 0.97 29.00 -32.50
N GLY A 694 0.70 28.17 -31.49
CA GLY A 694 0.80 28.50 -30.07
C GLY A 694 -0.53 28.84 -29.38
N LEU A 695 -1.67 28.71 -30.06
CA LEU A 695 -3.01 28.69 -29.46
C LEU A 695 -3.52 27.25 -29.33
N PRO A 696 -4.12 26.87 -28.20
CA PRO A 696 -4.72 25.55 -28.07
C PRO A 696 -6.10 25.46 -28.74
N ASP A 697 -6.41 24.31 -29.33
CA ASP A 697 -7.61 24.03 -30.13
C ASP A 697 -8.92 24.42 -29.41
N ASN A 698 -8.97 24.22 -28.09
CA ASN A 698 -10.14 24.54 -27.26
C ASN A 698 -10.38 26.05 -27.14
N LEU A 699 -9.30 26.85 -27.09
CA LEU A 699 -9.37 28.29 -27.07
C LEU A 699 -9.72 28.81 -28.46
N GLU A 700 -9.14 28.23 -29.51
CA GLU A 700 -9.45 28.57 -30.90
C GLU A 700 -10.93 28.33 -31.23
N GLU A 701 -11.48 27.16 -30.88
CA GLU A 701 -12.92 26.86 -31.04
C GLU A 701 -13.79 27.87 -30.27
N THR A 702 -13.35 28.24 -29.06
CA THR A 702 -14.03 29.22 -28.22
C THR A 702 -13.99 30.62 -28.81
N LEU A 703 -12.87 31.00 -29.41
CA LEU A 703 -12.68 32.26 -30.11
C LEU A 703 -13.36 32.26 -31.49
N GLY A 704 -13.64 31.10 -32.07
CA GLY A 704 -14.19 30.94 -33.42
C GLY A 704 -13.12 31.00 -34.51
N LEU A 705 -11.90 30.60 -34.17
CA LEU A 705 -10.77 30.38 -35.08
C LEU A 705 -10.79 28.92 -35.60
N ASP A 706 -9.97 28.61 -36.59
CA ASP A 706 -9.86 27.29 -37.22
C ASP A 706 -8.61 26.55 -36.69
N PRO A 707 -8.76 25.56 -35.78
CA PRO A 707 -7.61 24.88 -35.15
C PRO A 707 -6.66 24.15 -36.11
N SER A 708 -7.03 24.06 -37.39
CA SER A 708 -6.20 23.43 -38.43
C SER A 708 -5.39 24.44 -39.26
N LYS A 709 -5.45 25.73 -38.92
CA LYS A 709 -4.80 26.82 -39.66
C LYS A 709 -4.21 27.87 -38.72
N LYS A 710 -2.88 27.99 -38.77
CA LYS A 710 -2.13 29.03 -38.08
C LYS A 710 -2.66 30.46 -38.28
N ASP A 711 -3.21 30.72 -39.46
CA ASP A 711 -3.76 32.00 -39.89
C ASP A 711 -5.19 31.74 -40.34
N SER A 712 -6.16 31.96 -39.44
CA SER A 712 -7.57 31.61 -39.63
C SER A 712 -8.24 32.51 -40.67
N ASP A 713 -7.86 33.77 -40.73
CA ASP A 713 -8.47 34.77 -41.62
C ASP A 713 -7.73 34.92 -42.97
N GLY A 714 -6.53 34.38 -43.06
CA GLY A 714 -5.68 34.32 -44.25
C GLY A 714 -5.00 35.64 -44.61
N ASP A 715 -4.82 36.55 -43.65
CA ASP A 715 -4.24 37.88 -43.89
C ASP A 715 -2.70 37.94 -43.80
N GLY A 716 -2.08 36.83 -43.41
CA GLY A 716 -0.63 36.60 -43.39
C GLY A 716 0.02 36.69 -42.01
N PHE A 717 -0.76 36.78 -40.94
CA PHE A 717 -0.28 36.74 -39.55
C PHE A 717 -0.89 35.54 -38.82
N ASP A 718 -0.10 34.87 -37.99
CA ASP A 718 -0.60 33.74 -37.21
C ASP A 718 -1.54 34.24 -36.09
N ASP A 719 -2.63 33.51 -35.79
CA ASP A 719 -3.71 33.90 -34.88
C ASP A 719 -3.17 34.24 -33.46
N MET A 720 -2.22 33.45 -32.96
CA MET A 720 -1.54 33.69 -31.68
C MET A 720 -0.80 35.03 -31.66
N ASN A 721 -0.09 35.35 -32.75
CA ASN A 721 0.65 36.61 -32.88
C ASN A 721 -0.31 37.80 -32.94
N GLU A 722 -1.47 37.62 -33.58
CA GLU A 722 -2.49 38.66 -33.63
C GLU A 722 -3.06 38.96 -32.25
N LEU A 723 -3.45 37.94 -31.49
CA LEU A 723 -3.98 38.10 -30.13
C LEU A 723 -2.98 38.75 -29.16
N ILE A 724 -1.70 38.39 -29.24
CA ILE A 724 -0.65 38.99 -28.38
C ILE A 724 -0.44 40.47 -28.71
N ASN A 725 -0.50 40.84 -29.99
CA ASN A 725 -0.22 42.19 -30.47
C ASN A 725 -1.48 43.08 -30.61
N GLY A 726 -2.67 42.54 -30.34
CA GLY A 726 -3.94 43.26 -30.43
C GLY A 726 -4.44 43.48 -31.87
N TYR A 727 -4.04 42.61 -32.79
CA TYR A 727 -4.64 42.50 -34.13
C TYR A 727 -5.89 41.64 -34.10
N ASN A 728 -6.63 41.61 -35.21
CA ASN A 728 -7.96 41.01 -35.30
C ASN A 728 -7.89 39.66 -36.03
N PRO A 729 -7.88 38.51 -35.31
CA PRO A 729 -7.72 37.19 -35.91
C PRO A 729 -8.98 36.68 -36.67
N TRP A 730 -10.00 37.54 -36.80
CA TRP A 730 -11.22 37.25 -37.55
C TRP A 730 -11.35 38.11 -38.81
N GLY A 731 -10.32 38.88 -39.17
CA GLY A 731 -10.28 39.72 -40.35
C GLY A 731 -9.25 40.84 -40.23
N SER A 732 -8.70 41.30 -41.35
CA SER A 732 -7.72 42.39 -41.41
C SER A 732 -7.88 43.57 -40.42
N GLY A 733 -6.80 43.93 -39.71
CA GLY A 733 -6.67 45.17 -38.94
C GLY A 733 -6.49 44.98 -37.44
N ASN A 734 -6.69 46.04 -36.65
CA ASN A 734 -6.53 45.98 -35.19
C ASN A 734 -7.83 45.57 -34.51
N GLN A 735 -7.73 44.78 -33.43
CA GLN A 735 -8.84 44.52 -32.54
C GLN A 735 -9.20 45.81 -31.76
N SER A 736 -10.50 46.10 -31.62
CA SER A 736 -10.99 47.26 -30.86
C SER A 736 -10.90 47.03 -29.34
N LEU A 737 -9.68 46.89 -28.82
CA LEU A 737 -9.40 46.74 -27.39
C LEU A 737 -9.66 48.05 -26.63
N ASP A 738 -10.21 47.95 -25.42
CA ASP A 738 -10.41 49.07 -24.49
C ASP A 738 -9.78 48.72 -23.14
N GLU A 739 -8.55 49.20 -22.92
CA GLU A 739 -7.81 48.98 -21.68
C GLU A 739 -8.54 49.55 -20.45
N GLY A 740 -9.27 50.66 -20.61
CA GLY A 740 -10.04 51.28 -19.54
C GLY A 740 -11.23 50.41 -19.12
N PHE A 741 -11.87 49.77 -20.09
CA PHE A 741 -12.90 48.76 -19.84
C PHE A 741 -12.30 47.50 -19.21
N ALA A 742 -11.22 46.93 -19.78
CA ALA A 742 -10.55 45.73 -19.28
C ALA A 742 -10.11 45.89 -17.81
N ASN A 743 -9.51 47.04 -17.47
CA ASN A 743 -9.10 47.34 -16.09
C ASN A 743 -10.26 47.36 -15.09
N LYS A 744 -11.48 47.72 -15.50
CA LYS A 744 -12.68 47.67 -14.64
C LYS A 744 -13.23 46.25 -14.43
N GLN A 745 -12.79 45.29 -15.24
CA GLN A 745 -13.20 43.89 -15.13
C GLN A 745 -12.20 43.02 -14.38
N LYS A 746 -11.02 43.57 -14.02
CA LYS A 746 -9.99 42.85 -13.26
C LYS A 746 -10.56 42.12 -12.04
N GLY A 747 -10.21 40.84 -11.95
CA GLY A 747 -10.58 39.94 -10.88
C GLY A 747 -12.01 39.39 -10.94
N LYS A 748 -12.79 39.79 -11.94
CA LYS A 748 -14.13 39.23 -12.16
C LYS A 748 -14.06 37.94 -12.96
N ILE A 749 -15.03 37.09 -12.67
CA ILE A 749 -15.41 35.98 -13.53
C ILE A 749 -16.55 36.49 -14.41
N LEU A 750 -16.40 36.37 -15.72
CA LEU A 750 -17.34 36.85 -16.71
C LEU A 750 -18.00 35.66 -17.40
N LEU A 751 -19.32 35.69 -17.51
CA LEU A 751 -20.10 34.66 -18.18
C LEU A 751 -20.65 35.21 -19.49
N GLN A 752 -20.26 34.60 -20.60
CA GLN A 752 -20.67 35.03 -21.92
C GLN A 752 -22.14 34.66 -22.16
N VAL A 753 -23.04 35.65 -22.17
CA VAL A 753 -24.49 35.39 -22.20
C VAL A 753 -25.08 35.25 -23.61
N GLN A 754 -24.28 35.44 -24.65
CA GLN A 754 -24.73 35.47 -26.06
C GLN A 754 -24.14 34.34 -26.93
N LYS A 755 -23.41 33.39 -26.34
CA LYS A 755 -22.86 32.20 -27.02
C LYS A 755 -23.20 30.94 -26.20
N ASN A 756 -22.23 30.12 -25.80
CA ASN A 756 -22.48 28.84 -25.12
C ASN A 756 -22.41 28.95 -23.58
N GLY A 757 -22.36 30.16 -23.03
CA GLY A 757 -22.22 30.37 -21.59
C GLY A 757 -20.78 30.19 -21.09
N GLU A 758 -19.81 30.48 -21.96
CA GLU A 758 -18.38 30.40 -21.67
C GLU A 758 -18.02 31.28 -20.47
N ALA A 759 -17.18 30.75 -19.59
CA ALA A 759 -16.70 31.47 -18.41
C ALA A 759 -15.26 31.96 -18.63
N TRP A 760 -14.99 33.18 -18.22
CA TRP A 760 -13.71 33.86 -18.41
C TRP A 760 -13.25 34.50 -17.10
N TYR A 761 -12.00 34.32 -16.72
CA TYR A 761 -11.41 35.03 -15.59
C TYR A 761 -10.54 36.17 -16.07
N VAL A 762 -10.79 37.40 -15.60
CA VAL A 762 -9.94 38.54 -15.93
C VAL A 762 -8.85 38.67 -14.88
N ASN A 763 -7.62 38.32 -15.23
CA ASN A 763 -6.51 38.31 -14.28
C ASN A 763 -6.20 39.74 -13.79
N PRO A 764 -6.21 39.99 -12.46
CA PRO A 764 -5.87 41.30 -11.90
C PRO A 764 -4.47 41.81 -12.28
N ASN A 765 -3.52 40.91 -12.51
CA ASN A 765 -2.11 41.26 -12.73
C ASN A 765 -1.88 41.87 -14.12
N ASP A 766 -2.45 41.30 -15.18
CA ASP A 766 -2.24 41.75 -16.57
C ASP A 766 -3.49 42.37 -17.23
N GLY A 767 -4.68 42.20 -16.64
CA GLY A 767 -5.94 42.69 -17.21
C GLY A 767 -6.45 41.91 -18.43
N ARG A 768 -5.87 40.75 -18.72
CA ARG A 768 -6.29 39.86 -19.81
C ARG A 768 -7.36 38.89 -19.31
N ARG A 769 -8.24 38.46 -20.24
CA ARG A 769 -9.24 37.43 -19.97
C ARG A 769 -8.71 36.05 -20.33
N TYR A 770 -8.85 35.10 -19.42
CA TYR A 770 -8.44 33.72 -19.60
C TYR A 770 -9.68 32.84 -19.65
N PHE A 771 -9.74 31.95 -20.65
CA PHE A 771 -10.85 31.04 -20.82
C PHE A 771 -10.80 29.96 -19.74
N LEU A 772 -11.92 29.74 -19.02
CA LEU A 772 -11.98 28.78 -17.94
C LEU A 772 -12.28 27.35 -18.42
N GLY A 773 -12.73 27.14 -19.66
CA GLY A 773 -12.87 25.80 -20.23
C GLY A 773 -13.69 24.81 -19.39
N ARG A 774 -13.20 23.58 -19.26
CA ARG A 774 -13.77 22.52 -18.43
C ARG A 774 -13.35 22.69 -16.96
N PRO A 775 -14.02 22.03 -16.00
CA PRO A 775 -13.68 22.16 -14.58
C PRO A 775 -12.19 21.93 -14.26
N ALA A 776 -11.55 20.94 -14.89
CA ALA A 776 -10.12 20.66 -14.71
C ALA A 776 -9.22 21.78 -15.27
N ASP A 777 -9.54 22.28 -16.47
CA ASP A 777 -8.81 23.38 -17.12
C ASP A 777 -8.93 24.67 -16.30
N ALA A 778 -10.14 24.98 -15.82
CA ALA A 778 -10.41 26.12 -14.94
C ALA A 778 -9.57 26.05 -13.67
N PHE A 779 -9.55 24.88 -13.03
CA PHE A 779 -8.83 24.66 -11.79
C PHE A 779 -7.31 24.80 -11.98
N ALA A 780 -6.75 24.20 -13.04
CA ALA A 780 -5.34 24.31 -13.38
C ALA A 780 -4.94 25.76 -13.64
N LEU A 781 -5.67 26.43 -14.55
CA LEU A 781 -5.47 27.85 -14.88
C LEU A 781 -5.54 28.75 -13.64
N MET A 782 -6.49 28.51 -12.75
CA MET A 782 -6.66 29.32 -11.54
C MET A 782 -5.55 29.10 -10.51
N ARG A 783 -4.97 27.91 -10.44
CA ARG A 783 -3.76 27.68 -9.65
C ARG A 783 -2.56 28.40 -10.26
N THR A 784 -2.37 28.32 -11.57
CA THR A 784 -1.29 29.02 -12.29
C THR A 784 -1.36 30.55 -12.13
N LEU A 785 -2.57 31.12 -12.15
CA LEU A 785 -2.79 32.56 -11.95
C LEU A 785 -2.92 32.94 -10.46
N GLY A 786 -2.87 31.96 -9.56
CA GLY A 786 -3.07 32.13 -8.13
C GLY A 786 -1.88 32.79 -7.44
N LEU A 787 -2.17 33.54 -6.38
CA LEU A 787 -1.16 34.15 -5.52
C LEU A 787 -0.95 33.28 -4.28
N GLY A 788 0.26 32.81 -4.04
CA GLY A 788 0.61 32.14 -2.78
C GLY A 788 0.38 33.06 -1.57
N ILE A 789 -0.26 32.54 -0.54
CA ILE A 789 -0.51 33.22 0.74
C ILE A 789 -0.07 32.32 1.89
N SER A 790 0.66 32.87 2.86
CA SER A 790 1.04 32.14 4.08
C SER A 790 -0.19 31.87 4.94
N ASN A 791 -0.15 30.84 5.78
CA ASN A 791 -1.26 30.50 6.68
C ASN A 791 -1.56 31.64 7.65
N SER A 792 -0.54 32.40 8.05
CA SER A 792 -0.67 33.61 8.88
C SER A 792 -1.44 34.73 8.16
N ASN A 793 -1.05 35.03 6.91
CA ASN A 793 -1.74 36.01 6.08
C ASN A 793 -3.15 35.56 5.68
N PHE A 794 -3.37 34.26 5.51
CA PHE A 794 -4.68 33.69 5.22
C PHE A 794 -5.61 33.76 6.44
N SER A 795 -5.10 33.43 7.64
CA SER A 795 -5.88 33.48 8.89
C SER A 795 -6.24 34.89 9.33
N SER A 796 -5.54 35.90 8.78
CA SER A 796 -5.78 37.32 9.05
C SER A 796 -6.64 38.02 7.99
N LEU A 797 -7.09 37.30 6.94
CA LEU A 797 -8.18 37.73 6.06
C LEU A 797 -9.52 37.66 6.80
#